data_AF-A0A6L6JIW9-F1
#
_entry.id   AF-A0A6L6JIW9-F1
#
_cell.length_a   1.000
_cell.length_b   1.000
_cell.length_c   1.000
_cell.angle_alpha   90.00
_cell.angle_beta   90.00
_cell.angle_gamma   90.00
#
_symmetry.space_group_name_H-M   'P 1'
#
loop_
_entity.id
_entity.type
_entity.pdbx_description
1 polymer ?
#
loop_
_entity_poly.entity_id
_entity_poly.type
_entity_poly.pdbx_seq_one_letter_code
_entity_poly.pdbx_strand_id
1 'polypeptide(L)'
;MVNARLLGRLHDPEGQMSCPQGWQEHFLSAGDALFDQDRLADRLFLIADGCLETTFDGGTLDQLGRGDVLIGPSAFEGLGDHPATVSAVTASKLYSLEVPDLVKLKGDSPEVYDRFLAAALRDACYRLDHAKQSVGFHGMGADLRRRVAAPRSFSPPRMFPFPRGTGAVFAEEADATPMPRFAPKGHILFREGALVRSIHLLVSGDVAIHRQSPQTVTTLAAGSLLDAAPCVAGEKRTTTAVALADTWFFEFRLAASYASTCDHAVKEAVLAPLHGWLRQSHFSPDGVRGGQAGSPDSIAANPDEICRAGHPVNGSTANTADDEFADHCKLIRESLIGKDVAIETPFGRKKMVYADYTASGRSLTFIEDFLRERVLPLYANTHTEASASGAQTTRLREEARAAVASSVNATEVDEVIFVGSGSTAAINRLVDILGLRTAKAGEVRSDRAVVFIGPYEHHSNILPWRHSEADVVEIPLDDAGGLDLVALRHALQQYSDRPLRIGSFSAASNVTGILTPVDEVTTLLHAHGALSFWDYAAAAPYLSIDMNPAQEGARKDAVFISPHKFVGGPGTPGVLVVKRHLIQSRIPTNPGGGTVDYVTSSDAEYSESVTHREESGTPAIIESIRCGLAFRLKDQVGAYHIHQAERRYAQAAIDSWSKNPNIRILGPAKADRLSIVSFLIRHGRGYLHHNFVVAVLNDLFGLQARGGCSCAGPYGARLLGLDDSASAAFRELTLQGLNCYKPGWARVNFNYFICEEEFSYIVEAVHLVATHGHALLPEYHLDPASGLWTHRSGTASRLASLSDLVVANGSARWAPAAMVAGDAVLVRQLEMARKTLASAADAAPKQSALPNLSSLERDWRWFSLSNEQAFGPQGFDFVDGPQAERERIFDNTLTAESGMQDVAYGRTERQVSIRPEISTAGKASLRRAAPC
;
A
#
# COMPACT_ATOMS: atom_id res chain seq x y z
N MET A 1 -42.28 -12.42 4.26
CA MET A 1 -43.12 -11.75 5.27
C MET A 1 -43.25 -10.22 5.09
N VAL A 2 -42.33 -9.51 4.41
CA VAL A 2 -42.47 -8.05 4.14
C VAL A 2 -43.30 -7.73 2.88
N ASN A 3 -43.34 -8.61 1.85
CA ASN A 3 -44.22 -8.45 0.67
C ASN A 3 -45.72 -8.34 1.01
N ALA A 4 -46.17 -9.00 2.09
CA ALA A 4 -47.57 -9.00 2.47
C ALA A 4 -48.05 -7.65 3.10
N ARG A 5 -47.14 -6.80 3.60
CA ARG A 5 -47.51 -5.53 4.25
C ARG A 5 -47.53 -4.33 3.29
N LEU A 6 -46.82 -4.39 2.16
CA LEU A 6 -46.84 -3.34 1.14
C LEU A 6 -48.06 -3.48 0.22
N LEU A 7 -48.38 -4.71 -0.20
CA LEU A 7 -49.61 -5.01 -0.95
C LEU A 7 -50.87 -4.73 -0.10
N GLY A 8 -50.81 -4.95 1.22
CA GLY A 8 -51.92 -4.68 2.14
C GLY A 8 -52.31 -3.21 2.31
N ARG A 9 -51.52 -2.25 1.80
CA ARG A 9 -51.88 -0.81 1.77
C ARG A 9 -52.38 -0.32 0.41
N LEU A 10 -52.28 -1.16 -0.64
CA LEU A 10 -52.75 -0.86 -1.99
C LEU A 10 -54.06 -1.57 -2.33
N HIS A 11 -54.59 -2.38 -1.41
CA HIS A 11 -55.88 -3.04 -1.53
C HIS A 11 -56.90 -2.39 -0.60
N ASP A 12 -58.04 -2.00 -1.14
CA ASP A 12 -59.27 -1.86 -0.35
C ASP A 12 -59.62 -3.24 0.26
N PRO A 13 -60.26 -3.33 1.45
CA PRO A 13 -60.76 -4.59 2.04
C PRO A 13 -61.46 -5.59 1.10
N GLU A 14 -61.94 -5.18 -0.07
CA GLU A 14 -62.50 -6.07 -1.11
C GLU A 14 -61.49 -6.55 -2.18
N GLY A 15 -60.19 -6.21 -2.09
CA GLY A 15 -59.13 -6.71 -2.97
C GLY A 15 -58.98 -5.98 -4.31
N GLN A 16 -59.70 -4.87 -4.53
CA GLN A 16 -59.48 -3.97 -5.66
C GLN A 16 -58.32 -3.01 -5.38
N MET A 17 -57.46 -2.81 -6.38
CA MET A 17 -56.40 -1.79 -6.32
C MET A 17 -57.00 -0.42 -6.66
N SER A 18 -56.84 0.55 -5.77
CA SER A 18 -57.19 1.95 -6.01
C SER A 18 -55.96 2.75 -6.44
N CYS A 19 -56.11 3.72 -7.34
CA CYS A 19 -54.99 4.57 -7.79
C CYS A 19 -54.38 5.32 -6.60
N PRO A 20 -53.07 5.14 -6.31
CA PRO A 20 -52.42 5.83 -5.19
C PRO A 20 -52.42 7.35 -5.37
N GLN A 21 -52.47 8.10 -4.27
CA GLN A 21 -52.43 9.56 -4.32
C GLN A 21 -51.13 10.05 -4.97
N GLY A 22 -51.24 10.90 -5.99
CA GLY A 22 -50.10 11.41 -6.78
C GLY A 22 -49.77 10.59 -8.04
N TRP A 23 -50.42 9.45 -8.26
CA TRP A 23 -50.26 8.65 -9.47
C TRP A 23 -51.37 8.96 -10.48
N GLN A 24 -51.06 8.81 -11.77
CA GLN A 24 -52.01 8.98 -12.87
C GLN A 24 -52.57 7.62 -13.30
N GLU A 25 -53.87 7.55 -13.49
CA GLU A 25 -54.56 6.33 -13.94
C GLU A 25 -54.71 6.34 -15.47
N HIS A 26 -54.37 5.22 -16.11
CA HIS A 26 -54.47 5.03 -17.55
C HIS A 26 -55.28 3.78 -17.88
N PHE A 27 -56.03 3.86 -18.98
CA PHE A 27 -56.76 2.73 -19.53
C PHE A 27 -56.34 2.53 -20.99
N LEU A 28 -55.92 1.32 -21.30
CA LEU A 28 -55.59 0.89 -22.65
C LEU A 28 -56.61 -0.13 -23.12
N SER A 29 -57.03 -0.02 -24.38
CA SER A 29 -57.77 -1.08 -25.06
C SER A 29 -56.80 -2.13 -25.61
N ALA A 30 -57.30 -3.33 -25.89
CA ALA A 30 -56.50 -4.36 -26.54
C ALA A 30 -56.00 -3.86 -27.92
N GLY A 31 -54.69 -3.91 -28.12
CA GLY A 31 -53.96 -3.41 -29.29
C GLY A 31 -53.31 -2.03 -29.09
N ASP A 32 -53.65 -1.29 -28.04
CA ASP A 32 -53.08 0.05 -27.82
C ASP A 32 -51.63 -0.04 -27.33
N ALA A 33 -50.73 0.72 -27.94
CA ALA A 33 -49.35 0.86 -27.46
C ALA A 33 -49.30 1.79 -26.24
N LEU A 34 -48.68 1.33 -25.15
CA LEU A 34 -48.37 2.15 -23.99
C LEU A 34 -47.22 3.13 -24.33
N PHE A 35 -46.16 2.62 -24.94
CA PHE A 35 -45.07 3.40 -25.54
C PHE A 35 -44.31 2.56 -26.56
N ASP A 36 -43.66 3.22 -27.51
CA ASP A 36 -42.83 2.58 -28.53
C ASP A 36 -41.35 2.50 -28.11
N GLN A 37 -40.62 1.58 -28.74
CA GLN A 37 -39.17 1.53 -28.71
C GLN A 37 -38.58 2.89 -29.12
N ASP A 38 -37.49 3.27 -28.47
CA ASP A 38 -36.77 4.53 -28.62
C ASP A 38 -37.56 5.78 -28.19
N ARG A 39 -38.70 5.61 -27.48
CA ARG A 39 -39.38 6.71 -26.79
C ARG A 39 -38.73 6.97 -25.43
N LEU A 40 -38.54 8.25 -25.08
CA LEU A 40 -37.93 8.66 -23.81
C LEU A 40 -38.62 8.00 -22.60
N ALA A 41 -37.83 7.36 -21.73
CA ALA A 41 -38.33 6.68 -20.53
C ALA A 41 -38.47 7.66 -19.35
N ASP A 42 -39.52 8.46 -19.35
CA ASP A 42 -39.77 9.56 -18.40
C ASP A 42 -40.75 9.22 -17.26
N ARG A 43 -41.32 8.00 -17.28
CA ARG A 43 -42.38 7.56 -16.36
C ARG A 43 -42.21 6.09 -15.96
N LEU A 44 -42.62 5.80 -14.73
CA LEU A 44 -42.80 4.46 -14.22
C LEU A 44 -44.25 4.04 -14.36
N PHE A 45 -44.51 2.79 -14.74
CA PHE A 45 -45.88 2.25 -14.87
C PHE A 45 -46.05 0.99 -14.00
N LEU A 46 -47.19 0.89 -13.32
CA LEU A 46 -47.64 -0.28 -12.57
C LEU A 46 -48.92 -0.81 -13.22
N ILE A 47 -48.95 -2.09 -13.53
CA ILE A 47 -50.12 -2.74 -14.15
C ILE A 47 -51.12 -3.06 -13.04
N ALA A 48 -52.22 -2.32 -12.98
CA ALA A 48 -53.26 -2.52 -11.98
C ALA A 48 -54.19 -3.68 -12.35
N ASP A 49 -54.45 -3.85 -13.65
CA ASP A 49 -55.21 -4.97 -14.20
C ASP A 49 -54.95 -5.13 -15.71
N GLY A 50 -55.18 -6.32 -16.25
CA GLY A 50 -54.94 -6.64 -17.67
C GLY A 50 -53.52 -7.14 -17.99
N CYS A 51 -53.26 -7.36 -19.28
CA CYS A 51 -52.02 -7.94 -19.80
C CYS A 51 -51.44 -7.06 -20.90
N LEU A 52 -50.15 -6.78 -20.82
CA LEU A 52 -49.36 -6.06 -21.80
C LEU A 52 -48.30 -7.00 -22.40
N GLU A 53 -47.75 -6.63 -23.55
CA GLU A 53 -46.72 -7.36 -24.26
C GLU A 53 -45.60 -6.41 -24.70
N THR A 54 -44.36 -6.84 -24.47
CA THR A 54 -43.11 -6.18 -24.84
C THR A 54 -42.61 -6.78 -26.16
N THR A 55 -42.31 -5.95 -27.16
CA THR A 55 -41.80 -6.38 -28.46
C THR A 55 -40.55 -5.57 -28.86
N PHE A 56 -39.57 -6.24 -29.47
CA PHE A 56 -38.33 -5.63 -29.99
C PHE A 56 -38.07 -6.14 -31.40
N ASP A 57 -37.86 -5.22 -32.35
CA ASP A 57 -37.68 -5.51 -33.78
C ASP A 57 -38.73 -6.51 -34.35
N GLY A 58 -39.98 -6.39 -33.88
CA GLY A 58 -41.12 -7.20 -34.32
C GLY A 58 -41.22 -8.58 -33.68
N GLY A 59 -40.34 -8.94 -32.75
CA GLY A 59 -40.42 -10.17 -31.95
C GLY A 59 -40.93 -9.90 -30.53
N THR A 60 -41.87 -10.73 -30.06
CA THR A 60 -42.34 -10.68 -28.66
C THR A 60 -41.24 -11.13 -27.71
N LEU A 61 -40.87 -10.24 -26.80
CA LEU A 61 -39.88 -10.49 -25.76
C LEU A 61 -40.52 -11.06 -24.49
N ASP A 62 -41.62 -10.48 -24.03
CA ASP A 62 -42.26 -10.87 -22.76
C ASP A 62 -43.71 -10.37 -22.64
N GLN A 63 -44.50 -10.97 -21.73
CA GLN A 63 -45.87 -10.54 -21.39
C GLN A 63 -45.99 -10.19 -19.90
N LEU A 64 -46.66 -9.08 -19.63
CA LEU A 64 -46.65 -8.37 -18.35
C LEU A 64 -48.08 -8.27 -17.80
N GLY A 65 -48.30 -8.69 -16.56
CA GLY A 65 -49.63 -8.83 -15.97
C GLY A 65 -49.89 -7.96 -14.75
N ARG A 66 -51.04 -8.14 -14.11
CA ARG A 66 -51.41 -7.40 -12.89
C ARG A 66 -50.36 -7.53 -11.78
N GLY A 67 -49.92 -6.41 -11.24
CA GLY A 67 -48.93 -6.30 -10.16
C GLY A 67 -47.51 -6.01 -10.65
N ASP A 68 -47.28 -6.19 -11.94
CA ASP A 68 -45.99 -5.98 -12.58
C ASP A 68 -45.66 -4.49 -12.73
N VAL A 69 -44.38 -4.15 -12.55
CA VAL A 69 -43.89 -2.79 -12.70
C VAL A 69 -42.99 -2.67 -13.92
N LEU A 70 -43.32 -1.73 -14.79
CA LEU A 70 -42.54 -1.33 -15.94
C LEU A 70 -41.68 -0.12 -15.58
N ILE A 71 -40.37 -0.35 -15.47
CA ILE A 71 -39.37 0.69 -15.28
C ILE A 71 -38.36 0.57 -16.41
N GLY A 72 -38.24 1.60 -17.25
CA GLY A 72 -37.08 1.71 -18.13
C GLY A 72 -35.81 1.82 -17.29
N PRO A 73 -34.73 1.04 -17.55
CA PRO A 73 -33.46 1.17 -16.83
C PRO A 73 -32.94 2.62 -16.82
N SER A 74 -33.23 3.34 -17.90
CA SER A 74 -32.94 4.75 -18.15
C SER A 74 -33.72 5.75 -17.28
N ALA A 75 -34.85 5.37 -16.69
CA ALA A 75 -35.68 6.25 -15.87
C ALA A 75 -35.02 6.60 -14.51
N PHE A 76 -34.12 5.76 -14.00
CA PHE A 76 -33.35 6.04 -12.77
C PHE A 76 -32.06 6.84 -13.04
N GLU A 77 -31.53 6.77 -14.25
CA GLU A 77 -30.31 7.47 -14.67
C GLU A 77 -30.60 8.82 -15.34
N GLY A 78 -31.88 9.12 -15.59
CA GLY A 78 -32.39 10.44 -15.95
C GLY A 78 -32.32 10.80 -17.44
N LEU A 79 -31.72 9.98 -18.30
CA LEU A 79 -31.63 10.23 -19.75
C LEU A 79 -31.43 8.93 -20.53
N GLY A 80 -32.52 8.30 -20.99
CA GLY A 80 -32.44 7.26 -22.01
C GLY A 80 -33.81 6.77 -22.48
N ASP A 81 -33.83 6.13 -23.63
CA ASP A 81 -35.07 5.71 -24.30
C ASP A 81 -35.47 4.28 -23.92
N HIS A 82 -36.74 3.93 -24.15
CA HIS A 82 -37.26 2.59 -23.95
C HIS A 82 -36.68 1.64 -24.99
N PRO A 83 -36.04 0.53 -24.57
CA PRO A 83 -35.38 -0.36 -25.51
C PRO A 83 -36.35 -1.26 -26.27
N ALA A 84 -37.67 -1.19 -26.05
CA ALA A 84 -38.68 -2.04 -26.66
C ALA A 84 -40.07 -1.36 -26.65
N THR A 85 -40.95 -1.72 -27.60
CA THR A 85 -42.35 -1.26 -27.64
C THR A 85 -43.19 -2.09 -26.68
N VAL A 86 -44.10 -1.46 -25.95
CA VAL A 86 -45.05 -2.14 -25.05
C VAL A 86 -46.47 -1.82 -25.46
N SER A 87 -47.30 -2.85 -25.65
CA SER A 87 -48.70 -2.71 -26.05
C SER A 87 -49.64 -3.60 -25.24
N ALA A 88 -50.88 -3.18 -25.07
CA ALA A 88 -51.88 -3.90 -24.30
C ALA A 88 -52.44 -5.07 -25.11
N VAL A 89 -52.33 -6.29 -24.60
CA VAL A 89 -52.90 -7.50 -25.22
C VAL A 89 -54.38 -7.61 -24.88
N THR A 90 -54.74 -7.24 -23.66
CA THR A 90 -56.15 -7.11 -23.22
C THR A 90 -56.44 -5.68 -22.82
N ALA A 91 -57.72 -5.33 -22.67
CA ALA A 91 -58.06 -4.08 -22.01
C ALA A 91 -57.39 -4.04 -20.63
N SER A 92 -56.59 -3.01 -20.38
CA SER A 92 -55.65 -2.96 -19.26
C SER A 92 -55.72 -1.63 -18.54
N LYS A 93 -55.59 -1.68 -17.22
CA LYS A 93 -55.60 -0.52 -16.33
C LYS A 93 -54.22 -0.38 -15.71
N LEU A 94 -53.65 0.82 -15.78
CA LEU A 94 -52.28 1.11 -15.34
C LEU A 94 -52.24 2.33 -14.43
N TYR A 95 -51.25 2.39 -13.54
CA TYR A 95 -50.91 3.56 -12.75
C TYR A 95 -49.53 4.04 -13.14
N SER A 96 -49.37 5.33 -13.44
CA SER A 96 -48.06 5.90 -13.77
C SER A 96 -47.62 6.98 -12.81
N LEU A 97 -46.31 7.08 -12.61
CA LEU A 97 -45.68 8.17 -11.87
C LEU A 97 -44.51 8.73 -12.68
N GLU A 98 -44.40 10.06 -12.77
CA GLU A 98 -43.28 10.70 -13.49
C GLU A 98 -41.98 10.62 -12.69
N VAL A 99 -40.85 10.50 -13.41
CA VAL A 99 -39.51 10.39 -12.81
C VAL A 99 -39.17 11.55 -11.86
N PRO A 100 -39.48 12.83 -12.15
CA PRO A 100 -39.21 13.92 -11.22
C PRO A 100 -39.95 13.80 -9.87
N ASP A 101 -41.14 13.18 -9.86
CA ASP A 101 -41.91 12.96 -8.64
C ASP A 101 -41.44 11.68 -7.91
N LEU A 102 -40.82 10.72 -8.61
CA LEU A 102 -40.09 9.60 -8.01
C LEU A 102 -38.87 10.08 -7.19
N VAL A 103 -38.18 11.13 -7.65
CA VAL A 103 -37.04 11.74 -6.95
C VAL A 103 -37.48 12.48 -5.68
N LYS A 104 -38.70 13.07 -5.66
CA LYS A 104 -39.26 13.66 -4.43
C LYS A 104 -39.57 12.60 -3.37
N LEU A 105 -40.04 11.41 -3.77
CA LEU A 105 -40.26 10.26 -2.87
C LEU A 105 -38.99 9.79 -2.14
N LYS A 106 -37.80 10.00 -2.73
CA LYS A 106 -36.49 9.75 -2.09
C LYS A 106 -36.23 10.67 -0.90
N GLY A 107 -36.78 11.89 -0.92
CA GLY A 107 -36.63 12.89 0.15
C GLY A 107 -37.63 12.74 1.30
N ASP A 108 -38.85 12.29 1.01
CA ASP A 108 -39.93 12.29 2.02
C ASP A 108 -40.04 11.00 2.85
N SER A 109 -39.60 9.84 2.34
CA SER A 109 -39.58 8.58 3.13
C SER A 109 -38.62 7.51 2.54
N PRO A 110 -37.35 7.47 2.98
CA PRO A 110 -36.30 6.59 2.44
C PRO A 110 -36.67 5.10 2.47
N GLU A 111 -37.40 4.67 3.51
CA GLU A 111 -37.76 3.26 3.69
C GLU A 111 -38.81 2.76 2.69
N VAL A 112 -39.60 3.65 2.11
CA VAL A 112 -40.59 3.28 1.08
C VAL A 112 -39.89 3.14 -0.27
N TYR A 113 -38.93 4.03 -0.55
CA TYR A 113 -38.11 4.02 -1.76
C TYR A 113 -37.25 2.75 -1.88
N ASP A 114 -36.52 2.38 -0.83
CA ASP A 114 -35.66 1.18 -0.84
C ASP A 114 -36.46 -0.12 -0.98
N ARG A 115 -37.66 -0.16 -0.40
CA ARG A 115 -38.56 -1.32 -0.51
C ARG A 115 -39.20 -1.44 -1.89
N PHE A 116 -39.43 -0.33 -2.56
CA PHE A 116 -39.97 -0.29 -3.92
C PHE A 116 -38.91 -0.77 -4.94
N LEU A 117 -37.67 -0.31 -4.81
CA LEU A 117 -36.54 -0.75 -5.64
C LEU A 117 -36.30 -2.27 -5.53
N ALA A 118 -36.38 -2.80 -4.30
CA ALA A 118 -36.22 -4.23 -4.03
C ALA A 118 -37.41 -5.08 -4.52
N ALA A 119 -38.58 -4.50 -4.79
CA ALA A 119 -39.72 -5.21 -5.38
C ALA A 119 -39.59 -5.26 -6.91
N ALA A 120 -39.23 -4.14 -7.54
CA ALA A 120 -39.02 -4.05 -8.99
C ALA A 120 -37.87 -4.96 -9.47
N LEU A 121 -36.77 -5.05 -8.71
CA LEU A 121 -35.66 -5.97 -9.02
C LEU A 121 -36.06 -7.44 -8.90
N ARG A 122 -36.96 -7.78 -7.97
CA ARG A 122 -37.47 -9.17 -7.83
C ARG A 122 -38.40 -9.56 -8.97
N ASP A 123 -39.20 -8.62 -9.44
CA ASP A 123 -40.15 -8.82 -10.53
C ASP A 123 -39.45 -8.98 -11.90
N ALA A 124 -38.38 -8.20 -12.13
CA ALA A 124 -37.48 -8.39 -13.27
C ALA A 124 -36.80 -9.77 -13.27
N CYS A 125 -36.40 -10.26 -12.09
CA CYS A 125 -35.85 -11.61 -11.94
C CYS A 125 -36.91 -12.72 -12.13
N TYR A 126 -38.16 -12.50 -11.73
CA TYR A 126 -39.26 -13.45 -11.91
C TYR A 126 -39.64 -13.64 -13.39
N ARG A 127 -39.65 -12.56 -14.17
CA ARG A 127 -39.91 -12.59 -15.62
C ARG A 127 -38.82 -13.27 -16.44
N LEU A 128 -37.55 -13.05 -16.06
CA LEU A 128 -36.41 -13.79 -16.60
C LEU A 128 -36.46 -15.31 -16.30
N ASP A 129 -37.14 -15.70 -15.22
CA ASP A 129 -37.37 -17.10 -14.84
C ASP A 129 -38.54 -17.75 -15.60
N HIS A 130 -39.56 -16.95 -15.99
CA HIS A 130 -40.69 -17.44 -16.78
C HIS A 130 -40.36 -17.65 -18.27
N ALA A 131 -39.46 -16.85 -18.85
CA ALA A 131 -38.97 -17.01 -20.23
C ALA A 131 -38.20 -18.33 -20.46
N LYS A 132 -37.81 -19.05 -19.40
CA LYS A 132 -37.12 -20.35 -19.48
C LYS A 132 -38.04 -21.57 -19.52
N GLN A 133 -39.36 -21.42 -19.35
CA GLN A 133 -40.29 -22.56 -19.23
C GLN A 133 -40.77 -23.17 -20.57
N SER A 134 -40.32 -22.71 -21.74
CA SER A 134 -40.96 -23.03 -23.03
C SER A 134 -40.27 -24.04 -23.95
N VAL A 135 -39.16 -24.71 -23.59
CA VAL A 135 -38.55 -25.71 -24.49
C VAL A 135 -38.00 -26.94 -23.76
N GLY A 136 -38.81 -28.00 -23.65
CA GLY A 136 -38.43 -29.30 -23.08
C GLY A 136 -38.05 -30.32 -24.17
N PHE A 137 -37.12 -31.23 -23.88
CA PHE A 137 -37.03 -32.54 -24.54
C PHE A 137 -36.34 -33.61 -23.69
N HIS A 138 -36.91 -34.82 -23.72
CA HIS A 138 -36.57 -36.04 -22.97
C HIS A 138 -35.36 -36.82 -23.54
N GLY A 139 -34.70 -37.62 -22.66
CA GLY A 139 -34.44 -39.03 -22.97
C GLY A 139 -33.00 -39.58 -22.98
N MET A 140 -32.74 -40.47 -22.00
CA MET A 140 -31.93 -41.72 -22.04
C MET A 140 -30.38 -41.73 -22.09
N GLY A 141 -29.81 -42.64 -21.27
CA GLY A 141 -28.72 -43.54 -21.70
C GLY A 141 -27.51 -43.67 -20.77
N ALA A 142 -27.26 -44.88 -20.25
CA ALA A 142 -26.31 -45.22 -19.20
C ALA A 142 -24.93 -45.74 -19.68
N ASP A 143 -23.99 -45.81 -18.71
CA ASP A 143 -22.86 -46.76 -18.56
C ASP A 143 -21.55 -46.60 -19.37
N LEU A 144 -20.43 -46.34 -18.67
CA LEU A 144 -19.31 -47.30 -18.45
C LEU A 144 -18.06 -46.65 -17.83
N ARG A 145 -17.66 -47.18 -16.66
CA ARG A 145 -16.39 -46.93 -15.94
C ARG A 145 -15.21 -47.66 -16.62
N ARG A 146 -13.98 -47.12 -16.54
CA ARG A 146 -12.73 -47.90 -16.36
C ARG A 146 -11.58 -47.04 -15.79
N ARG A 147 -10.84 -47.63 -14.83
CA ARG A 147 -9.75 -47.08 -14.00
C ARG A 147 -8.39 -47.10 -14.73
N VAL A 148 -7.50 -46.17 -14.38
CA VAL A 148 -6.02 -46.32 -14.51
C VAL A 148 -5.35 -45.96 -13.17
N ALA A 149 -4.33 -46.73 -12.82
CA ALA A 149 -3.65 -46.78 -11.52
C ALA A 149 -2.66 -45.62 -11.29
N ALA A 150 -2.46 -45.26 -10.02
CA ALA A 150 -1.54 -44.20 -9.56
C ALA A 150 -0.07 -44.68 -9.48
N PRO A 151 0.93 -43.86 -9.87
CA PRO A 151 2.34 -44.14 -9.61
C PRO A 151 2.72 -43.87 -8.15
N ARG A 152 3.53 -44.76 -7.59
CA ARG A 152 4.09 -44.69 -6.24
C ARG A 152 5.43 -43.96 -6.29
N SER A 153 5.50 -42.76 -5.70
CA SER A 153 6.65 -42.24 -4.92
C SER A 153 6.62 -40.70 -4.83
N PHE A 154 5.71 -40.18 -4.02
CA PHE A 154 5.82 -38.88 -3.36
C PHE A 154 5.05 -39.04 -2.05
N SER A 155 5.69 -38.76 -0.91
CA SER A 155 4.95 -38.71 0.36
C SER A 155 4.10 -37.44 0.32
N PRO A 156 2.78 -37.50 0.56
CA PRO A 156 1.96 -36.29 0.59
C PRO A 156 2.58 -35.30 1.57
N PRO A 157 2.59 -33.99 1.26
CA PRO A 157 3.03 -32.98 2.22
C PRO A 157 2.25 -33.22 3.52
N ARG A 158 2.93 -33.11 4.68
CA ARG A 158 2.30 -33.26 6.01
C ARG A 158 0.96 -32.54 5.98
N MET A 159 -0.13 -33.28 6.21
CA MET A 159 -1.50 -32.75 6.24
C MET A 159 -1.51 -31.45 7.03
N PHE A 160 -1.73 -30.33 6.34
CA PHE A 160 -2.02 -29.06 6.97
C PHE A 160 -3.30 -29.24 7.79
N PRO A 161 -3.32 -28.93 9.10
CA PRO A 161 -4.54 -29.03 9.87
C PRO A 161 -5.52 -27.99 9.33
N PHE A 162 -6.68 -28.44 8.86
CA PHE A 162 -7.85 -27.56 8.76
C PHE A 162 -8.01 -26.83 10.10
N PRO A 163 -8.38 -25.53 10.11
CA PRO A 163 -8.74 -24.84 11.34
C PRO A 163 -9.80 -25.68 12.06
N ARG A 164 -9.56 -26.06 13.32
CA ARG A 164 -10.60 -26.70 14.13
C ARG A 164 -11.74 -25.70 14.29
N GLY A 165 -12.82 -25.92 13.55
CA GLY A 165 -14.03 -25.08 13.56
C GLY A 165 -14.77 -25.02 12.23
N THR A 166 -14.06 -25.06 11.08
CA THR A 166 -14.70 -24.97 9.74
C THR A 166 -14.86 -26.33 9.04
N GLY A 167 -14.10 -27.34 9.46
CA GLY A 167 -14.19 -28.70 8.90
C GLY A 167 -15.41 -29.51 9.33
N ALA A 168 -16.17 -29.10 10.35
CA ALA A 168 -17.29 -29.89 10.86
C ALA A 168 -18.51 -29.85 9.92
N VAL A 169 -18.82 -28.68 9.34
CA VAL A 169 -19.96 -28.53 8.41
C VAL A 169 -19.65 -29.15 7.05
N PHE A 170 -18.38 -29.09 6.60
CA PHE A 170 -17.99 -29.65 5.29
C PHE A 170 -17.80 -31.17 5.30
N ALA A 171 -17.38 -31.77 6.41
CA ALA A 171 -17.03 -33.18 6.49
C ALA A 171 -18.19 -34.12 6.86
N GLU A 172 -19.24 -33.62 7.51
CA GLU A 172 -20.41 -34.46 7.87
C GLU A 172 -21.40 -34.63 6.71
N GLU A 173 -21.36 -33.71 5.74
CA GLU A 173 -22.42 -33.56 4.75
C GLU A 173 -21.95 -33.92 3.32
N ALA A 174 -20.79 -33.44 2.90
CA ALA A 174 -20.11 -33.97 1.72
C ALA A 174 -19.06 -34.97 2.19
N ASP A 175 -19.10 -36.21 1.69
CA ASP A 175 -18.04 -37.23 1.90
C ASP A 175 -16.76 -36.84 1.12
N ALA A 176 -16.28 -35.62 1.35
CA ALA A 176 -15.39 -34.83 0.52
C ALA A 176 -14.05 -34.65 1.23
N THR A 177 -13.42 -35.78 1.59
CA THR A 177 -11.99 -35.73 1.89
C THR A 177 -11.25 -35.33 0.60
N PRO A 178 -10.55 -34.18 0.56
CA PRO A 178 -9.85 -33.74 -0.64
C PRO A 178 -8.81 -34.78 -1.04
N MET A 179 -8.91 -35.29 -2.28
CA MET A 179 -7.98 -36.27 -2.78
C MET A 179 -6.92 -35.58 -3.64
N PRO A 180 -5.64 -35.56 -3.25
CA PRO A 180 -4.59 -35.05 -4.11
C PRO A 180 -4.44 -35.91 -5.37
N ARG A 181 -4.21 -35.24 -6.50
CA ARG A 181 -4.03 -35.81 -7.83
C ARG A 181 -2.88 -35.14 -8.54
N PHE A 182 -2.20 -35.91 -9.38
CA PHE A 182 -1.13 -35.44 -10.26
C PHE A 182 -1.49 -35.74 -11.71
N ALA A 183 -1.26 -34.76 -12.59
CA ALA A 183 -1.43 -34.85 -14.02
C ALA A 183 -0.14 -34.35 -14.71
N PRO A 184 0.62 -35.23 -15.38
CA PRO A 184 1.82 -34.80 -16.10
C PRO A 184 1.45 -33.93 -17.31
N LYS A 185 2.42 -33.17 -17.84
CA LYS A 185 2.21 -32.32 -19.02
C LYS A 185 1.54 -33.10 -20.18
N GLY A 186 0.48 -32.51 -20.73
CA GLY A 186 -0.34 -33.09 -21.80
C GLY A 186 -1.46 -34.02 -21.31
N HIS A 187 -1.54 -34.32 -20.02
CA HIS A 187 -2.58 -35.16 -19.46
C HIS A 187 -3.91 -34.42 -19.35
N ILE A 188 -5.00 -35.08 -19.75
CA ILE A 188 -6.34 -34.51 -19.70
C ILE A 188 -6.92 -34.76 -18.31
N LEU A 189 -7.16 -33.68 -17.55
CA LEU A 189 -7.77 -33.73 -16.23
C LEU A 189 -9.21 -34.23 -16.32
N PHE A 190 -9.96 -33.70 -17.29
CA PHE A 190 -11.31 -34.16 -17.62
C PHE A 190 -11.69 -33.74 -19.04
N ARG A 191 -12.67 -34.44 -19.63
CA ARG A 191 -13.16 -34.16 -20.99
C ARG A 191 -14.54 -33.51 -20.97
N GLU A 192 -14.77 -32.67 -21.96
CA GLU A 192 -16.08 -32.15 -22.31
C GLU A 192 -17.09 -33.31 -22.48
N GLY A 193 -18.31 -33.10 -22.03
CA GLY A 193 -19.39 -34.09 -22.03
C GLY A 193 -19.40 -35.04 -20.84
N ALA A 194 -18.33 -35.10 -20.03
CA ALA A 194 -18.33 -35.92 -18.82
C ALA A 194 -19.21 -35.29 -17.73
N LEU A 195 -19.98 -36.11 -17.00
CA LEU A 195 -20.75 -35.64 -15.84
C LEU A 195 -19.80 -35.07 -14.77
N VAL A 196 -20.10 -33.86 -14.29
CA VAL A 196 -19.33 -33.27 -13.21
C VAL A 196 -19.76 -33.88 -11.88
N ARG A 197 -18.84 -34.61 -11.25
CA ARG A 197 -19.03 -35.24 -9.92
C ARG A 197 -17.95 -34.85 -8.93
N SER A 198 -17.05 -33.97 -9.37
CA SER A 198 -15.94 -33.50 -8.58
C SER A 198 -15.60 -32.07 -8.93
N ILE A 199 -15.23 -31.31 -7.91
CA ILE A 199 -14.63 -29.99 -8.01
C ILE A 199 -13.12 -30.17 -7.98
N HIS A 200 -12.39 -29.42 -8.81
CA HIS A 200 -10.94 -29.51 -8.86
C HIS A 200 -10.31 -28.18 -8.46
N LEU A 201 -9.37 -28.20 -7.53
CA LEU A 201 -8.56 -27.04 -7.20
C LEU A 201 -7.14 -27.24 -7.69
N LEU A 202 -6.65 -26.35 -8.56
CA LEU A 202 -5.25 -26.38 -9.01
C LEU A 202 -4.33 -25.89 -7.90
N VAL A 203 -3.33 -26.71 -7.59
CA VAL A 203 -2.31 -26.43 -6.57
C VAL A 203 -1.04 -25.94 -7.25
N SER A 204 -0.65 -26.56 -8.37
CA SER A 204 0.53 -26.15 -9.13
C SER A 204 0.39 -26.54 -10.60
N GLY A 205 1.06 -25.80 -11.49
CA GLY A 205 1.02 -26.03 -12.93
C GLY A 205 -0.21 -25.41 -13.60
N ASP A 206 -0.14 -25.27 -14.93
CA ASP A 206 -1.18 -24.62 -15.72
C ASP A 206 -2.04 -25.64 -16.46
N VAL A 207 -3.31 -25.29 -16.69
CA VAL A 207 -4.30 -26.15 -17.36
C VAL A 207 -5.01 -25.36 -18.44
N ALA A 208 -4.90 -25.82 -19.68
CA ALA A 208 -5.67 -25.31 -20.81
C ALA A 208 -7.09 -25.87 -20.79
N ILE A 209 -8.07 -25.02 -21.09
CA ILE A 209 -9.48 -25.36 -21.21
C ILE A 209 -9.88 -25.26 -22.68
N HIS A 210 -10.44 -26.33 -23.25
CA HIS A 210 -10.85 -26.43 -24.65
C HIS A 210 -12.35 -26.69 -24.78
N ARG A 211 -12.99 -26.24 -25.86
CA ARG A 211 -14.41 -26.48 -26.17
C ARG A 211 -14.55 -26.82 -27.66
N GLN A 212 -15.15 -27.98 -27.98
CA GLN A 212 -15.37 -28.55 -29.33
C GLN A 212 -14.53 -27.97 -30.50
N SER A 213 -13.19 -28.14 -30.45
CA SER A 213 -12.17 -27.86 -31.49
C SER A 213 -10.83 -27.63 -30.77
N PRO A 214 -9.62 -27.86 -31.34
CA PRO A 214 -8.35 -27.73 -30.61
C PRO A 214 -7.97 -26.29 -30.21
N GLN A 215 -8.88 -25.32 -30.29
CA GLN A 215 -8.64 -23.97 -29.79
C GLN A 215 -8.74 -23.92 -28.26
N THR A 216 -7.70 -23.42 -27.62
CA THR A 216 -7.69 -23.11 -26.18
C THR A 216 -8.64 -21.94 -25.94
N VAL A 217 -9.67 -22.17 -25.13
CA VAL A 217 -10.66 -21.17 -24.70
C VAL A 217 -10.06 -20.26 -23.63
N THR A 218 -9.31 -20.84 -22.68
CA THR A 218 -8.58 -20.11 -21.65
C THR A 218 -7.55 -21.02 -20.99
N THR A 219 -6.58 -20.42 -20.27
CA THR A 219 -5.59 -21.16 -19.46
C THR A 219 -5.79 -20.77 -18.00
N LEU A 220 -5.84 -21.78 -17.13
CA LEU A 220 -6.04 -21.61 -15.69
C LEU A 220 -4.76 -21.98 -14.94
N ALA A 221 -4.30 -21.10 -14.06
CA ALA A 221 -3.11 -21.28 -13.24
C ALA A 221 -3.44 -21.82 -11.84
N ALA A 222 -2.39 -22.13 -11.07
CA ALA A 222 -2.50 -22.52 -9.65
C ALA A 222 -3.38 -21.54 -8.84
N GLY A 223 -4.20 -22.08 -7.92
CA GLY A 223 -5.22 -21.34 -7.18
C GLY A 223 -6.60 -21.31 -7.84
N SER A 224 -6.72 -21.77 -9.09
CA SER A 224 -8.00 -21.79 -9.81
C SER A 224 -8.87 -22.98 -9.41
N LEU A 225 -10.17 -22.73 -9.23
CA LEU A 225 -11.19 -23.74 -8.96
C LEU A 225 -11.93 -24.08 -10.27
N LEU A 226 -11.87 -25.34 -10.68
CA LEU A 226 -12.58 -25.86 -11.84
C LEU A 226 -13.80 -26.65 -11.41
N ASP A 227 -14.80 -26.64 -12.28
CA ASP A 227 -16.02 -27.44 -12.15
C ASP A 227 -16.90 -27.11 -10.94
N ALA A 228 -16.60 -26.10 -10.14
CA ALA A 228 -17.38 -25.76 -8.94
C ALA A 228 -18.86 -25.48 -9.23
N ALA A 229 -19.14 -24.55 -10.14
CA ALA A 229 -20.50 -24.24 -10.56
C ALA A 229 -21.22 -25.44 -11.24
N PRO A 230 -20.64 -26.10 -12.25
CA PRO A 230 -21.33 -27.20 -12.93
C PRO A 230 -21.40 -28.50 -12.09
N CYS A 231 -20.51 -28.73 -11.12
CA CYS A 231 -20.60 -29.86 -10.18
C CYS A 231 -21.80 -29.72 -9.25
N VAL A 232 -22.07 -28.49 -8.81
CA VAL A 232 -23.16 -28.16 -7.91
C VAL A 232 -24.50 -28.07 -8.66
N ALA A 233 -24.47 -27.77 -9.97
CA ALA A 233 -25.64 -27.81 -10.85
C ALA A 233 -25.94 -29.22 -11.42
N GLY A 234 -25.09 -30.22 -11.17
CA GLY A 234 -25.27 -31.58 -11.70
C GLY A 234 -25.08 -31.67 -13.22
N GLU A 235 -24.39 -30.71 -13.81
CA GLU A 235 -24.28 -30.54 -15.26
C GLU A 235 -23.15 -31.40 -15.86
N LYS A 236 -23.18 -31.55 -17.19
CA LYS A 236 -22.05 -32.11 -17.94
C LYS A 236 -21.02 -31.02 -18.19
N ARG A 237 -19.74 -31.38 -18.12
CA ARG A 237 -18.62 -30.50 -18.46
C ARG A 237 -18.81 -29.95 -19.85
N THR A 238 -18.77 -28.64 -19.97
CA THR A 238 -18.86 -27.94 -21.25
C THR A 238 -17.49 -27.70 -21.86
N THR A 239 -16.42 -28.18 -21.21
CA THR A 239 -15.04 -27.99 -21.63
C THR A 239 -14.14 -29.18 -21.25
N THR A 240 -13.03 -29.34 -21.97
CA THR A 240 -11.95 -30.30 -21.71
C THR A 240 -10.77 -29.58 -21.07
N ALA A 241 -10.25 -30.09 -19.96
CA ALA A 241 -9.11 -29.52 -19.24
C ALA A 241 -7.85 -30.36 -19.46
N VAL A 242 -6.76 -29.74 -19.92
CA VAL A 242 -5.50 -30.41 -20.26
C VAL A 242 -4.33 -29.71 -19.56
N ALA A 243 -3.52 -30.47 -18.83
CA ALA A 243 -2.33 -29.94 -18.17
C ALA A 243 -1.30 -29.46 -19.20
N LEU A 244 -0.84 -28.21 -19.09
CA LEU A 244 0.21 -27.63 -19.94
C LEU A 244 1.62 -27.82 -19.36
N ALA A 245 1.70 -28.19 -18.07
CA ALA A 245 2.91 -28.57 -17.35
C ALA A 245 2.58 -29.74 -16.41
N ASP A 246 3.55 -30.18 -15.62
CA ASP A 246 3.29 -31.15 -14.55
C ASP A 246 2.45 -30.49 -13.45
N THR A 247 1.19 -30.91 -13.34
CA THR A 247 0.15 -30.22 -12.58
C THR A 247 -0.32 -31.06 -11.39
N TRP A 248 -0.35 -30.47 -10.21
CA TRP A 248 -0.98 -31.04 -9.02
C TRP A 248 -2.30 -30.33 -8.73
N PHE A 249 -3.31 -31.09 -8.32
CA PHE A 249 -4.63 -30.56 -7.99
C PHE A 249 -5.32 -31.41 -6.91
N PHE A 250 -6.24 -30.80 -6.16
CA PHE A 250 -7.13 -31.51 -5.26
C PHE A 250 -8.47 -31.78 -5.94
N GLU A 251 -8.90 -33.04 -5.90
CA GLU A 251 -10.22 -33.48 -6.35
C GLU A 251 -11.14 -33.62 -5.14
N PHE A 252 -12.23 -32.85 -5.11
CA PHE A 252 -13.29 -32.94 -4.11
C PHE A 252 -14.47 -33.66 -4.74
N ARG A 253 -14.79 -34.88 -4.29
CA ARG A 253 -15.95 -35.64 -4.81
C ARG A 253 -17.18 -35.34 -3.97
N LEU A 254 -18.28 -35.01 -4.63
CA LEU A 254 -19.57 -34.88 -3.97
C LEU A 254 -20.27 -36.24 -3.93
N ALA A 255 -20.89 -36.58 -2.79
CA ALA A 255 -21.69 -37.79 -2.66
C ALA A 255 -22.90 -37.72 -3.61
N ALA A 256 -23.31 -38.85 -4.17
CA ALA A 256 -24.37 -38.90 -5.19
C ALA A 256 -25.74 -38.38 -4.69
N SER A 257 -25.95 -38.31 -3.37
CA SER A 257 -27.12 -37.75 -2.70
C SER A 257 -27.14 -36.21 -2.66
N TYR A 258 -26.02 -35.53 -2.89
CA TYR A 258 -25.92 -34.06 -2.80
C TYR A 258 -26.40 -33.32 -4.05
N ALA A 259 -26.32 -33.96 -5.22
CA ALA A 259 -26.53 -33.32 -6.52
C ALA A 259 -28.01 -33.11 -6.89
N SER A 260 -28.97 -33.65 -6.12
CA SER A 260 -30.40 -33.63 -6.48
C SER A 260 -31.28 -32.69 -5.64
N THR A 261 -30.75 -31.98 -4.64
CA THR A 261 -31.58 -31.26 -3.64
C THR A 261 -31.07 -29.89 -3.16
N CYS A 262 -29.99 -29.31 -3.70
CA CYS A 262 -29.40 -28.09 -3.12
C CYS A 262 -29.96 -26.77 -3.71
N ASP A 263 -30.56 -25.95 -2.84
CA ASP A 263 -30.94 -24.54 -3.07
C ASP A 263 -29.72 -23.60 -3.05
N HIS A 264 -29.81 -22.40 -3.64
CA HIS A 264 -28.69 -21.47 -3.85
C HIS A 264 -27.96 -21.07 -2.54
N ALA A 265 -28.67 -21.09 -1.40
CA ALA A 265 -28.10 -20.80 -0.08
C ALA A 265 -27.03 -21.81 0.38
N VAL A 266 -27.16 -23.08 0.01
CA VAL A 266 -26.15 -24.12 0.32
C VAL A 266 -24.92 -23.96 -0.59
N LYS A 267 -25.12 -23.46 -1.82
CA LYS A 267 -24.02 -23.15 -2.75
C LYS A 267 -23.09 -22.07 -2.18
N GLU A 268 -23.65 -21.02 -1.57
CA GLU A 268 -22.88 -19.97 -0.89
C GLU A 268 -22.22 -20.50 0.39
N ALA A 269 -22.90 -21.34 1.17
CA ALA A 269 -22.33 -21.92 2.38
C ALA A 269 -21.13 -22.86 2.11
N VAL A 270 -21.05 -23.45 0.92
CA VAL A 270 -19.96 -24.36 0.50
C VAL A 270 -18.85 -23.60 -0.25
N LEU A 271 -19.20 -22.67 -1.14
CA LEU A 271 -18.22 -21.93 -1.93
C LEU A 271 -17.57 -20.77 -1.17
N ALA A 272 -18.28 -20.12 -0.24
CA ALA A 272 -17.73 -19.00 0.52
C ALA A 272 -16.57 -19.42 1.45
N PRO A 273 -16.60 -20.58 2.16
CA PRO A 273 -15.45 -21.06 2.92
C PRO A 273 -14.29 -21.50 2.05
N LEU A 274 -14.54 -22.10 0.88
CA LEU A 274 -13.49 -22.50 -0.07
C LEU A 274 -12.80 -21.29 -0.70
N HIS A 275 -13.56 -20.27 -1.12
CA HIS A 275 -13.02 -18.99 -1.60
C HIS A 275 -12.34 -18.21 -0.47
N GLY A 276 -12.88 -18.25 0.75
CA GLY A 276 -12.26 -17.68 1.94
C GLY A 276 -10.92 -18.34 2.26
N TRP A 277 -10.86 -19.68 2.18
CA TRP A 277 -9.63 -20.44 2.37
C TRP A 277 -8.60 -20.15 1.27
N LEU A 278 -9.02 -20.00 0.00
CA LEU A 278 -8.13 -19.58 -1.10
C LEU A 278 -7.58 -18.17 -0.92
N ARG A 279 -8.36 -17.25 -0.33
CA ARG A 279 -7.91 -15.88 -0.02
C ARG A 279 -7.00 -15.82 1.21
N GLN A 280 -7.19 -16.73 2.17
CA GLN A 280 -6.42 -16.78 3.43
C GLN A 280 -5.15 -17.65 3.35
N SER A 281 -5.12 -18.64 2.45
CA SER A 281 -3.96 -19.50 2.27
C SER A 281 -3.01 -18.86 1.28
N HIS A 282 -1.94 -18.23 1.76
CA HIS A 282 -0.84 -17.71 0.93
C HIS A 282 -0.25 -18.82 0.01
N PHE A 283 -0.75 -18.93 -1.22
CA PHE A 283 -0.21 -19.87 -2.21
C PHE A 283 1.04 -19.25 -2.87
N SER A 284 2.23 -19.68 -2.44
CA SER A 284 3.50 -19.40 -3.13
C SER A 284 3.80 -20.52 -4.15
N PRO A 285 3.99 -20.22 -5.45
CA PRO A 285 4.33 -21.22 -6.46
C PRO A 285 5.69 -21.91 -6.23
N ASP A 286 6.54 -21.38 -5.35
CA ASP A 286 7.93 -21.84 -5.19
C ASP A 286 8.09 -23.06 -4.28
N GLY A 287 7.05 -23.40 -3.50
CA GLY A 287 7.08 -24.55 -2.57
C GLY A 287 7.01 -25.93 -3.23
N VAL A 288 6.72 -26.02 -4.54
CA VAL A 288 6.55 -27.30 -5.27
C VAL A 288 7.74 -27.61 -6.21
N ARG A 289 8.69 -26.68 -6.40
CA ARG A 289 9.90 -26.94 -7.19
C ARG A 289 11.05 -27.57 -6.40
N GLY A 290 10.92 -27.68 -5.07
CA GLY A 290 11.91 -28.33 -4.21
C GLY A 290 11.68 -29.83 -4.10
N GLY A 291 11.94 -30.60 -5.16
CA GLY A 291 11.63 -32.03 -5.12
C GLY A 291 12.17 -32.94 -6.22
N GLN A 292 13.13 -32.54 -7.04
CA GLN A 292 13.95 -33.47 -7.82
C GLN A 292 15.37 -32.92 -8.00
N ALA A 293 16.23 -33.19 -7.01
CA ALA A 293 17.65 -33.36 -7.28
C ALA A 293 17.84 -34.78 -7.81
N GLY A 294 17.91 -34.92 -9.13
CA GLY A 294 18.42 -36.08 -9.85
C GLY A 294 19.65 -35.66 -10.64
N SER A 295 20.69 -36.49 -10.60
CA SER A 295 22.08 -36.27 -11.02
C SER A 295 22.31 -35.75 -12.45
N PRO A 296 23.49 -35.17 -12.74
CA PRO A 296 23.80 -34.51 -14.01
C PRO A 296 24.18 -35.52 -15.09
N ASP A 297 23.70 -35.33 -16.32
CA ASP A 297 24.47 -35.66 -17.53
C ASP A 297 23.79 -35.18 -18.83
N SER A 298 24.61 -34.51 -19.65
CA SER A 298 24.49 -34.32 -21.10
C SER A 298 23.29 -33.52 -21.67
N ILE A 299 23.57 -32.31 -22.16
CA ILE A 299 23.72 -32.00 -23.60
C ILE A 299 24.05 -30.50 -23.71
N ALA A 300 25.24 -30.22 -24.24
CA ALA A 300 25.65 -28.90 -24.65
C ALA A 300 24.87 -28.44 -25.89
N ALA A 301 24.37 -27.20 -25.88
CA ALA A 301 24.11 -26.44 -27.10
C ALA A 301 24.19 -24.92 -26.80
N ASN A 302 24.77 -24.22 -27.77
CA ASN A 302 25.42 -22.91 -27.74
C ASN A 302 24.44 -21.70 -27.62
N PRO A 303 24.82 -20.54 -27.02
CA PRO A 303 23.90 -19.41 -26.78
C PRO A 303 23.82 -18.33 -27.89
N ASP A 304 24.07 -18.65 -29.17
CA ASP A 304 24.28 -17.60 -30.21
C ASP A 304 23.22 -17.48 -31.33
N GLU A 305 22.07 -18.15 -31.26
CA GLU A 305 21.02 -17.97 -32.27
C GLU A 305 19.66 -17.74 -31.62
N ILE A 306 19.22 -16.48 -31.59
CA ILE A 306 17.92 -15.97 -32.04
C ILE A 306 17.96 -14.46 -31.82
N CYS A 307 18.69 -13.79 -32.71
CA CYS A 307 18.55 -12.37 -32.97
C CYS A 307 18.48 -12.27 -34.51
N ARG A 308 17.31 -11.86 -35.01
CA ARG A 308 16.92 -11.54 -36.42
C ARG A 308 15.97 -12.54 -37.10
N ALA A 309 14.69 -12.20 -37.11
CA ALA A 309 13.88 -11.97 -38.32
C ALA A 309 12.49 -11.49 -37.90
N GLY A 310 12.08 -10.31 -38.36
CA GLY A 310 10.76 -9.73 -38.09
C GLY A 310 9.72 -10.11 -39.15
N HIS A 311 8.48 -10.35 -38.71
CA HIS A 311 7.22 -9.67 -39.11
C HIS A 311 5.98 -10.39 -38.54
N PRO A 312 4.80 -9.73 -38.47
CA PRO A 312 3.95 -9.71 -37.29
C PRO A 312 2.87 -10.80 -37.30
N VAL A 313 2.50 -11.27 -36.11
CA VAL A 313 1.23 -11.97 -35.89
C VAL A 313 0.43 -11.12 -34.91
N ASN A 314 -0.55 -10.39 -35.44
CA ASN A 314 -1.58 -9.71 -34.68
C ASN A 314 -2.48 -10.73 -33.97
N GLY A 315 -2.83 -10.45 -32.72
CA GLY A 315 -3.94 -11.08 -32.01
C GLY A 315 -3.56 -11.76 -30.70
N SER A 316 -2.88 -11.05 -29.79
CA SER A 316 -2.71 -11.47 -28.39
C SER A 316 -3.78 -10.79 -27.54
N THR A 317 -4.86 -11.47 -27.20
CA THR A 317 -5.68 -11.08 -26.03
C THR A 317 -5.03 -11.71 -24.79
N ALA A 318 -3.99 -11.05 -24.29
CA ALA A 318 -3.30 -11.37 -23.03
C ALA A 318 -3.86 -10.50 -21.88
N ASN A 319 -3.46 -10.84 -20.65
CA ASN A 319 -3.91 -10.31 -19.36
C ASN A 319 -4.17 -8.79 -19.31
N THR A 320 -5.43 -8.37 -19.39
CA THR A 320 -5.83 -6.95 -19.40
C THR A 320 -5.41 -6.18 -18.14
N ALA A 321 -5.37 -6.83 -16.97
CA ALA A 321 -5.01 -6.18 -15.70
C ALA A 321 -3.50 -6.00 -15.50
N ASP A 322 -2.68 -6.98 -15.94
CA ASP A 322 -1.23 -6.84 -15.90
C ASP A 322 -0.76 -5.82 -16.95
N ASP A 323 -1.42 -5.81 -18.12
CA ASP A 323 -1.19 -4.83 -19.17
C ASP A 323 -1.53 -3.40 -18.69
N GLU A 324 -2.66 -3.22 -17.99
CA GLU A 324 -3.06 -1.93 -17.41
C GLU A 324 -2.08 -1.44 -16.32
N PHE A 325 -1.61 -2.33 -15.43
CA PHE A 325 -0.58 -1.96 -14.45
C PHE A 325 0.74 -1.56 -15.12
N ALA A 326 1.16 -2.28 -16.16
CA ALA A 326 2.36 -1.96 -16.93
C ALA A 326 2.24 -0.60 -17.64
N ASP A 327 1.07 -0.30 -18.22
CA ASP A 327 0.78 0.98 -18.87
C ASP A 327 0.80 2.14 -17.88
N HIS A 328 0.21 1.97 -16.69
CA HIS A 328 0.30 2.96 -15.62
C HIS A 328 1.75 3.20 -15.18
N CYS A 329 2.52 2.13 -14.96
CA CYS A 329 3.93 2.24 -14.59
C CYS A 329 4.74 2.99 -15.66
N LYS A 330 4.48 2.71 -16.94
CA LYS A 330 5.11 3.40 -18.06
C LYS A 330 4.74 4.88 -18.09
N LEU A 331 3.45 5.21 -17.99
CA LEU A 331 2.97 6.59 -17.97
C LEU A 331 3.62 7.39 -16.84
N ILE A 332 3.64 6.83 -15.62
CA ILE A 332 4.28 7.46 -14.46
C ILE A 332 5.75 7.72 -14.75
N ARG A 333 6.48 6.71 -15.23
CA ARG A 333 7.90 6.80 -15.54
C ARG A 333 8.20 7.88 -16.58
N GLU A 334 7.43 7.93 -17.66
CA GLU A 334 7.59 8.92 -18.74
C GLU A 334 7.21 10.34 -18.30
N SER A 335 6.33 10.45 -17.30
CA SER A 335 5.85 11.74 -16.79
C SER A 335 6.66 12.30 -15.62
N LEU A 336 7.68 11.58 -15.13
CA LEU A 336 8.54 12.04 -14.04
C LEU A 336 9.31 13.30 -14.43
N ILE A 337 9.03 14.40 -13.73
CA ILE A 337 9.74 15.67 -13.95
C ILE A 337 11.20 15.49 -13.55
N GLY A 338 12.07 15.54 -14.55
CA GLY A 338 13.51 15.36 -14.42
C GLY A 338 13.97 13.90 -14.37
N LYS A 339 13.24 12.96 -14.98
CA LYS A 339 13.69 11.57 -15.19
C LYS A 339 15.06 11.50 -15.86
N ASP A 340 15.22 12.20 -16.98
CA ASP A 340 16.41 12.10 -17.82
C ASP A 340 17.47 13.15 -17.48
N VAL A 341 17.37 13.80 -16.31
CA VAL A 341 18.35 14.81 -15.91
C VAL A 341 19.72 14.16 -15.69
N ALA A 342 20.75 14.78 -16.24
CA ALA A 342 22.14 14.45 -16.00
C ALA A 342 22.78 15.47 -15.05
N ILE A 343 23.62 14.97 -14.15
CA ILE A 343 24.41 15.76 -13.21
C ILE A 343 25.89 15.75 -13.61
N GLU A 344 26.57 16.87 -13.38
CA GLU A 344 28.01 16.96 -13.52
C GLU A 344 28.66 16.45 -12.23
N THR A 345 29.58 15.50 -12.37
CA THR A 345 30.30 14.88 -11.25
C THR A 345 31.81 14.96 -11.50
N PRO A 346 32.65 14.69 -10.48
CA PRO A 346 34.09 14.54 -10.67
C PRO A 346 34.49 13.51 -11.74
N PHE A 347 33.64 12.51 -12.00
CA PHE A 347 33.86 11.46 -13.00
C PHE A 347 33.14 11.76 -14.33
N GLY A 348 32.91 13.04 -14.60
CA GLY A 348 32.19 13.56 -15.76
C GLY A 348 30.67 13.48 -15.60
N ARG A 349 29.95 13.66 -16.70
CA ARG A 349 28.49 13.66 -16.69
C ARG A 349 27.92 12.28 -16.38
N LYS A 350 26.92 12.23 -15.50
CA LYS A 350 26.14 11.03 -15.17
C LYS A 350 24.65 11.31 -15.32
N LYS A 351 23.91 10.40 -15.95
CA LYS A 351 22.45 10.35 -15.80
C LYS A 351 22.12 10.16 -14.32
N MET A 352 21.22 10.98 -13.80
CA MET A 352 20.75 10.86 -12.43
C MET A 352 19.76 9.70 -12.32
N VAL A 353 20.04 8.76 -11.43
CA VAL A 353 19.12 7.67 -11.07
C VAL A 353 18.66 7.90 -9.64
N TYR A 354 17.36 8.10 -9.43
CA TYR A 354 16.83 8.45 -8.11
C TYR A 354 16.34 7.20 -7.35
N ALA A 355 16.98 6.87 -6.23
CA ALA A 355 16.69 5.68 -5.43
C ALA A 355 16.40 6.02 -3.95
N ASP A 356 15.80 7.19 -3.69
CA ASP A 356 15.41 7.65 -2.34
C ASP A 356 13.94 8.13 -2.29
N TYR A 357 13.04 7.45 -3.02
CA TYR A 357 11.59 7.69 -2.96
C TYR A 357 11.01 7.49 -1.56
N THR A 358 11.67 6.70 -0.70
CA THR A 358 11.30 6.57 0.73
C THR A 358 11.36 7.91 1.48
N ALA A 359 12.23 8.83 1.06
CA ALA A 359 12.31 10.17 1.63
C ALA A 359 11.22 11.08 1.11
N SER A 360 11.04 11.13 -0.21
CA SER A 360 10.03 11.93 -0.89
C SER A 360 9.81 11.37 -2.29
N GLY A 361 8.58 11.45 -2.79
CA GLY A 361 8.28 11.20 -4.18
C GLY A 361 8.81 12.30 -5.10
N ARG A 362 8.54 12.17 -6.39
CA ARG A 362 8.86 13.18 -7.41
C ARG A 362 7.57 13.65 -8.11
N SER A 363 7.55 14.89 -8.58
CA SER A 363 6.41 15.46 -9.31
C SER A 363 6.23 14.84 -10.69
N LEU A 364 4.98 14.83 -11.17
CA LEU A 364 4.58 14.32 -12.48
C LEU A 364 4.06 15.45 -13.35
N THR A 365 4.44 15.45 -14.63
CA THR A 365 4.04 16.47 -15.61
C THR A 365 2.53 16.63 -15.66
N PHE A 366 1.77 15.55 -15.85
CA PHE A 366 0.31 15.63 -15.98
C PHE A 366 -0.41 16.14 -14.72
N ILE A 367 0.16 15.94 -13.52
CA ILE A 367 -0.40 16.53 -12.28
C ILE A 367 -0.10 18.03 -12.25
N GLU A 368 1.15 18.43 -12.50
CA GLU A 368 1.52 19.85 -12.47
C GLU A 368 0.85 20.65 -13.60
N ASP A 369 0.67 20.04 -14.77
CA ASP A 369 -0.06 20.63 -15.90
C ASP A 369 -1.55 20.77 -15.57
N PHE A 370 -2.18 19.77 -14.95
CA PHE A 370 -3.56 19.90 -14.48
C PHE A 370 -3.70 21.02 -13.44
N LEU A 371 -2.79 21.11 -12.47
CA LEU A 371 -2.78 22.21 -11.51
C LEU A 371 -2.64 23.55 -12.22
N ARG A 372 -1.70 23.66 -13.16
CA ARG A 372 -1.41 24.88 -13.91
C ARG A 372 -2.56 25.33 -14.79
N GLU A 373 -3.20 24.40 -15.49
CA GLU A 373 -4.16 24.69 -16.55
C GLU A 373 -5.61 24.67 -16.07
N ARG A 374 -5.92 23.91 -15.01
CA ARG A 374 -7.30 23.68 -14.54
C ARG A 374 -7.57 24.20 -13.14
N VAL A 375 -6.56 24.32 -12.29
CA VAL A 375 -6.73 24.78 -10.90
C VAL A 375 -6.35 26.24 -10.74
N LEU A 376 -5.11 26.61 -11.09
CA LEU A 376 -4.59 27.96 -10.89
C LEU A 376 -5.38 29.07 -11.60
N PRO A 377 -5.95 28.90 -12.81
CA PRO A 377 -6.67 29.99 -13.48
C PRO A 377 -7.94 30.46 -12.76
N LEU A 378 -8.59 29.58 -12.00
CA LEU A 378 -9.78 29.87 -11.20
C LEU A 378 -9.51 29.85 -9.69
N TYR A 379 -8.23 29.90 -9.30
CA TYR A 379 -7.86 29.89 -7.89
C TYR A 379 -8.43 31.10 -7.15
N ALA A 380 -9.06 30.83 -6.01
CA ALA A 380 -9.44 31.82 -5.01
C ALA A 380 -9.28 31.24 -3.60
N ASN A 381 -9.31 32.09 -2.59
CA ASN A 381 -9.36 31.62 -1.21
C ASN A 381 -10.66 30.83 -0.98
N THR A 382 -10.62 29.83 -0.12
CA THR A 382 -11.83 29.14 0.35
C THR A 382 -12.66 30.09 1.23
N HIS A 383 -13.91 29.74 1.56
CA HIS A 383 -14.85 30.56 2.37
C HIS A 383 -15.64 31.65 1.63
N THR A 384 -15.55 31.74 0.30
CA THR A 384 -16.48 32.56 -0.51
C THR A 384 -17.01 31.78 -1.71
N GLU A 385 -18.06 30.98 -1.52
CA GLU A 385 -18.70 30.21 -2.61
C GLU A 385 -19.63 31.04 -3.51
N ALA A 386 -19.86 32.31 -3.16
CA ALA A 386 -20.70 33.21 -3.94
C ALA A 386 -20.07 33.60 -5.30
N SER A 387 -18.77 33.39 -5.48
CA SER A 387 -18.05 33.65 -6.74
C SER A 387 -17.66 32.35 -7.43
N ALA A 388 -17.58 32.38 -8.76
CA ALA A 388 -17.24 31.20 -9.56
C ALA A 388 -15.87 30.59 -9.19
N SER A 389 -14.86 31.43 -8.96
CA SER A 389 -13.51 30.99 -8.58
C SER A 389 -13.46 30.40 -7.16
N GLY A 390 -14.18 31.00 -6.22
CA GLY A 390 -14.30 30.49 -4.86
C GLY A 390 -15.04 29.15 -4.80
N ALA A 391 -16.19 29.05 -5.48
CA ALA A 391 -16.95 27.80 -5.59
C ALA A 391 -16.14 26.67 -6.24
N GLN A 392 -15.43 26.95 -7.35
CA GLN A 392 -14.58 25.97 -8.02
C GLN A 392 -13.43 25.49 -7.13
N THR A 393 -12.76 26.41 -6.42
CA THR A 393 -11.63 26.08 -5.56
C THR A 393 -12.06 25.24 -4.36
N THR A 394 -13.15 25.63 -3.68
CA THR A 394 -13.72 24.84 -2.57
C THR A 394 -14.11 23.44 -3.05
N ARG A 395 -14.80 23.34 -4.20
CA ARG A 395 -15.20 22.04 -4.76
C ARG A 395 -14.01 21.11 -4.99
N LEU A 396 -12.96 21.58 -5.67
CA LEU A 396 -11.78 20.75 -5.97
C LEU A 396 -11.09 20.27 -4.69
N ARG A 397 -11.07 21.12 -3.65
CA ARG A 397 -10.49 20.78 -2.37
C ARG A 397 -11.30 19.72 -1.62
N GLU A 398 -12.61 19.84 -1.60
CA GLU A 398 -13.46 18.83 -0.96
C GLU A 398 -13.53 17.53 -1.77
N GLU A 399 -13.43 17.58 -3.10
CA GLU A 399 -13.19 16.39 -3.94
C GLU A 399 -11.87 15.70 -3.59
N ALA A 400 -10.82 16.48 -3.31
CA ALA A 400 -9.55 15.93 -2.87
C ALA A 400 -9.64 15.26 -1.49
N ARG A 401 -10.38 15.86 -0.55
CA ARG A 401 -10.66 15.24 0.76
C ARG A 401 -11.44 13.94 0.60
N ALA A 402 -12.47 13.93 -0.25
CA ALA A 402 -13.27 12.74 -0.55
C ALA A 402 -12.43 11.63 -1.19
N ALA A 403 -11.50 11.97 -2.09
CA ALA A 403 -10.57 11.01 -2.66
C ALA A 403 -9.68 10.36 -1.59
N VAL A 404 -9.14 11.15 -0.66
CA VAL A 404 -8.37 10.62 0.47
C VAL A 404 -9.25 9.71 1.34
N ALA A 405 -10.45 10.18 1.72
CA ALA A 405 -11.40 9.42 2.54
C ALA A 405 -11.75 8.05 1.91
N SER A 406 -12.05 8.04 0.61
CA SER A 406 -12.31 6.82 -0.16
C SER A 406 -11.11 5.88 -0.16
N SER A 407 -9.90 6.40 -0.45
CA SER A 407 -8.68 5.59 -0.52
C SER A 407 -8.32 4.92 0.82
N VAL A 408 -8.65 5.58 1.94
CA VAL A 408 -8.36 5.05 3.28
C VAL A 408 -9.52 4.27 3.90
N ASN A 409 -10.63 4.06 3.18
CA ASN A 409 -11.86 3.47 3.71
C ASN A 409 -12.38 4.20 4.97
N ALA A 410 -12.39 5.53 4.95
CA ALA A 410 -12.99 6.36 5.99
C ALA A 410 -14.52 6.37 5.83
N THR A 411 -15.25 6.37 6.96
CA THR A 411 -16.71 6.47 6.97
C THR A 411 -17.18 7.78 7.61
N GLU A 412 -18.48 7.96 7.78
CA GLU A 412 -19.10 9.15 8.38
C GLU A 412 -18.67 9.45 9.82
N VAL A 413 -18.04 8.49 10.52
CA VAL A 413 -17.49 8.67 11.87
C VAL A 413 -16.01 9.08 11.87
N ASP A 414 -15.41 9.21 10.69
CA ASP A 414 -14.02 9.59 10.51
C ASP A 414 -13.93 11.02 9.98
N GLU A 415 -12.86 11.70 10.39
CA GLU A 415 -12.50 13.02 9.91
C GLU A 415 -11.16 12.94 9.20
N VAL A 416 -11.13 13.42 7.95
CA VAL A 416 -9.90 13.58 7.17
C VAL A 416 -9.49 15.04 7.29
N ILE A 417 -8.39 15.32 7.98
CA ILE A 417 -7.91 16.68 8.28
C ILE A 417 -6.56 16.88 7.58
N PHE A 418 -6.49 17.91 6.73
CA PHE A 418 -5.23 18.38 6.16
C PHE A 418 -4.49 19.21 7.21
N VAL A 419 -3.26 18.82 7.49
CA VAL A 419 -2.43 19.45 8.51
C VAL A 419 -1.17 20.04 7.89
N GLY A 420 -0.25 20.56 8.72
CA GLY A 420 1.06 21.02 8.26
C GLY A 420 1.92 19.90 7.67
N SER A 421 3.24 20.03 7.74
CA SER A 421 4.15 19.13 7.02
C SER A 421 4.14 17.66 7.50
N GLY A 422 3.55 16.78 6.68
CA GLY A 422 3.63 15.32 6.80
C GLY A 422 2.99 14.72 8.06
N SER A 423 3.29 13.43 8.32
CA SER A 423 2.81 12.70 9.50
C SER A 423 3.25 13.39 10.81
N THR A 424 4.39 14.10 10.79
CA THR A 424 4.86 14.89 11.94
C THR A 424 3.82 15.90 12.42
N ALA A 425 3.22 16.66 11.50
CA ALA A 425 2.17 17.62 11.83
C ALA A 425 0.88 16.92 12.26
N ALA A 426 0.57 15.76 11.66
CA ALA A 426 -0.61 14.96 12.02
C ALA A 426 -0.53 14.41 13.45
N ILE A 427 0.62 13.87 13.84
CA ILE A 427 0.86 13.34 15.20
C ILE A 427 0.81 14.48 16.21
N ASN A 428 1.49 15.60 15.94
CA ASN A 428 1.44 16.77 16.83
C ASN A 428 0.02 17.29 16.98
N ARG A 429 -0.74 17.36 15.88
CA ARG A 429 -2.14 17.76 15.91
C ARG A 429 -2.97 16.83 16.76
N LEU A 430 -2.76 15.51 16.65
CA LEU A 430 -3.50 14.55 17.46
C LEU A 430 -3.17 14.68 18.95
N VAL A 431 -1.89 14.90 19.31
CA VAL A 431 -1.48 15.17 20.69
C VAL A 431 -2.22 16.39 21.26
N ASP A 432 -2.42 17.43 20.45
CA ASP A 432 -3.21 18.61 20.84
C ASP A 432 -4.71 18.31 20.96
N ILE A 433 -5.28 17.60 20.00
CA ILE A 433 -6.70 17.18 20.00
C ILE A 433 -7.02 16.41 21.29
N LEU A 434 -6.11 15.53 21.73
CA LEU A 434 -6.25 14.74 22.95
C LEU A 434 -5.98 15.54 24.24
N GLY A 435 -5.56 16.81 24.13
CA GLY A 435 -5.22 17.65 25.29
C GLY A 435 -3.98 17.18 26.05
N LEU A 436 -3.07 16.45 25.39
CA LEU A 436 -1.90 15.83 26.03
C LEU A 436 -0.63 16.68 25.97
N ARG A 437 -0.67 17.89 25.38
CA ARG A 437 0.52 18.75 25.33
C ARG A 437 0.80 19.39 26.69
N THR A 438 2.00 19.17 27.25
CA THR A 438 2.39 19.74 28.56
C THR A 438 2.51 21.26 28.55
N ALA A 439 2.01 21.92 29.58
CA ALA A 439 2.37 23.31 29.91
C ALA A 439 3.55 23.43 30.91
N LYS A 440 3.87 22.36 31.68
CA LYS A 440 4.97 22.32 32.66
C LYS A 440 5.53 20.89 32.81
N ALA A 441 6.85 20.76 32.80
CA ALA A 441 7.53 19.54 33.24
C ALA A 441 7.61 19.53 34.78
N GLY A 442 7.18 18.46 35.45
CA GLY A 442 7.54 18.25 36.86
C GLY A 442 6.61 17.42 37.75
N GLU A 443 5.31 17.29 37.46
CA GLU A 443 4.42 16.46 38.29
C GLU A 443 4.17 15.09 37.64
N VAL A 444 4.65 14.04 38.32
CA VAL A 444 4.33 12.65 38.01
C VAL A 444 3.03 12.32 38.73
N ARG A 445 1.94 12.25 37.97
CA ARG A 445 0.63 11.81 38.47
C ARG A 445 0.38 10.36 38.03
N SER A 446 -0.20 9.55 38.90
CA SER A 446 -0.54 8.14 38.60
C SER A 446 -1.66 7.99 37.56
N ASP A 447 -2.41 9.05 37.26
CA ASP A 447 -3.51 9.07 36.29
C ASP A 447 -3.10 9.50 34.88
N ARG A 448 -1.79 9.67 34.62
CA ARG A 448 -1.28 10.04 33.29
C ARG A 448 -1.61 8.96 32.25
N ALA A 449 -1.87 9.40 31.03
CA ALA A 449 -1.98 8.52 29.88
C ALA A 449 -0.70 7.70 29.69
N VAL A 450 -0.79 6.51 29.09
CA VAL A 450 0.36 5.72 28.66
C VAL A 450 0.31 5.48 27.16
N VAL A 451 1.45 5.65 26.50
CA VAL A 451 1.62 5.47 25.05
C VAL A 451 2.64 4.38 24.80
N PHE A 452 2.22 3.30 24.16
CA PHE A 452 3.08 2.23 23.67
C PHE A 452 3.57 2.59 22.26
N ILE A 453 4.88 2.56 22.06
CA ILE A 453 5.52 2.80 20.75
C ILE A 453 6.29 1.57 20.31
N GLY A 454 6.42 1.38 18.99
CA GLY A 454 7.15 0.26 18.42
C GLY A 454 8.67 0.38 18.49
N PRO A 455 9.40 -0.67 18.10
CA PRO A 455 10.86 -0.69 18.15
C PRO A 455 11.53 0.06 16.99
N TYR A 456 10.79 0.36 15.92
CA TYR A 456 11.30 1.00 14.70
C TYR A 456 10.58 2.31 14.35
N GLU A 457 10.08 3.01 15.36
CA GLU A 457 9.40 4.29 15.15
C GLU A 457 10.33 5.37 14.59
N HIS A 458 9.77 6.16 13.67
CA HIS A 458 10.38 7.40 13.22
C HIS A 458 10.38 8.42 14.37
N HIS A 459 11.34 9.34 14.41
CA HIS A 459 11.41 10.41 15.44
C HIS A 459 10.10 11.21 15.58
N SER A 460 9.37 11.39 14.48
CA SER A 460 8.05 12.03 14.46
C SER A 460 6.98 11.29 15.26
N ASN A 461 7.13 9.98 15.44
CA ASN A 461 6.25 9.14 16.27
C ASN A 461 6.91 8.73 17.61
N ILE A 462 7.95 9.46 18.04
CA ILE A 462 8.60 9.29 19.35
C ILE A 462 8.56 10.60 20.14
N LEU A 463 9.06 11.68 19.53
CA LEU A 463 9.31 12.94 20.22
C LEU A 463 8.03 13.64 20.69
N PRO A 464 6.93 13.71 19.90
CA PRO A 464 5.68 14.32 20.38
C PRO A 464 5.16 13.65 21.66
N TRP A 465 5.23 12.32 21.73
CA TRP A 465 4.82 11.56 22.91
C TRP A 465 5.75 11.78 24.11
N ARG A 466 7.07 11.81 23.89
CA ARG A 466 8.05 12.10 24.96
C ARG A 466 7.92 13.52 25.54
N HIS A 467 7.39 14.46 24.77
CA HIS A 467 7.11 15.84 25.19
C HIS A 467 5.63 16.07 25.53
N SER A 468 4.86 15.00 25.73
CA SER A 468 3.46 15.04 26.16
C SER A 468 3.31 14.71 27.65
N GLU A 469 2.08 14.80 28.16
CA GLU A 469 1.74 14.36 29.52
C GLU A 469 1.65 12.82 29.64
N ALA A 470 1.97 12.06 28.59
CA ALA A 470 1.94 10.60 28.66
C ALA A 470 3.25 10.00 29.21
N ASP A 471 3.14 8.83 29.84
CA ASP A 471 4.26 7.90 30.02
C ASP A 471 4.47 7.14 28.70
N VAL A 472 5.72 7.03 28.23
CA VAL A 472 6.04 6.35 26.96
C VAL A 472 6.72 5.02 27.24
N VAL A 473 6.15 3.94 26.69
CA VAL A 473 6.65 2.56 26.82
C VAL A 473 7.05 2.05 25.44
N GLU A 474 8.33 1.71 25.26
CA GLU A 474 8.82 1.09 24.03
C GLU A 474 8.58 -0.42 24.06
N ILE A 475 7.97 -0.95 23.01
CA ILE A 475 7.83 -2.38 22.77
C ILE A 475 9.02 -2.86 21.95
N PRO A 476 9.72 -3.93 22.36
CA PRO A 476 10.93 -4.40 21.70
C PRO A 476 10.64 -5.11 20.36
N LEU A 477 11.73 -5.47 19.67
CA LEU A 477 11.69 -6.39 18.55
C LEU A 477 11.50 -7.82 19.05
N ASP A 478 10.80 -8.65 18.27
CA ASP A 478 10.84 -10.11 18.44
C ASP A 478 12.09 -10.73 17.79
N ASP A 479 12.26 -12.05 17.95
CA ASP A 479 13.37 -12.81 17.35
C ASP A 479 13.36 -12.78 15.80
N ALA A 480 12.20 -12.50 15.20
CA ALA A 480 12.04 -12.34 13.76
C ALA A 480 12.32 -10.91 13.28
N GLY A 481 12.64 -9.97 14.20
CA GLY A 481 12.90 -8.56 13.93
C GLY A 481 11.66 -7.72 13.61
N GLY A 482 10.46 -8.24 13.92
CA GLY A 482 9.18 -7.52 13.92
C GLY A 482 8.83 -6.95 15.30
N LEU A 483 7.63 -6.39 15.45
CA LEU A 483 7.10 -5.93 16.74
C LEU A 483 6.76 -7.12 17.64
N ASP A 484 7.28 -7.15 18.87
CA ASP A 484 6.96 -8.22 19.82
C ASP A 484 5.54 -8.07 20.41
N LEU A 485 4.60 -8.86 19.88
CA LEU A 485 3.20 -8.89 20.32
C LEU A 485 3.02 -9.48 21.73
N VAL A 486 3.93 -10.34 22.18
CA VAL A 486 3.90 -10.90 23.55
C VAL A 486 4.29 -9.82 24.55
N ALA A 487 5.36 -9.09 24.27
CA ALA A 487 5.78 -7.94 25.08
C ALA A 487 4.70 -6.84 25.09
N LEU A 488 4.07 -6.54 23.95
CA LEU A 488 2.95 -5.61 23.89
C LEU A 488 1.78 -6.05 24.79
N ARG A 489 1.40 -7.33 24.73
CA ARG A 489 0.33 -7.87 25.58
C ARG A 489 0.65 -7.73 27.07
N HIS A 490 1.87 -8.06 27.48
CA HIS A 490 2.30 -7.90 28.87
C HIS A 490 2.30 -6.43 29.31
N ALA A 491 2.76 -5.53 28.45
CA ALA A 491 2.73 -4.10 28.73
C ALA A 491 1.27 -3.58 28.88
N LEU A 492 0.35 -3.99 28.00
CA LEU A 492 -1.06 -3.64 28.09
C LEU A 492 -1.73 -4.13 29.39
N GLN A 493 -1.33 -5.30 29.90
CA GLN A 493 -1.79 -5.83 31.18
C GLN A 493 -1.18 -5.07 32.37
N GLN A 494 0.12 -4.80 32.32
CA GLN A 494 0.85 -4.09 33.37
C GLN A 494 0.29 -2.70 33.63
N TYR A 495 -0.14 -1.99 32.57
CA TYR A 495 -0.66 -0.63 32.67
C TYR A 495 -2.20 -0.58 32.58
N SER A 496 -2.89 -1.68 32.91
CA SER A 496 -4.35 -1.80 32.79
C SER A 496 -5.15 -0.84 33.69
N ASP A 497 -4.52 -0.32 34.74
CA ASP A 497 -5.05 0.69 35.66
C ASP A 497 -5.06 2.11 35.05
N ARG A 498 -4.37 2.34 33.94
CA ARG A 498 -4.28 3.67 33.30
C ARG A 498 -5.58 4.04 32.59
N PRO A 499 -6.10 5.27 32.80
CA PRO A 499 -7.39 5.69 32.26
C PRO A 499 -7.36 5.85 30.74
N LEU A 500 -6.21 6.26 30.18
CA LEU A 500 -6.00 6.38 28.74
C LEU A 500 -4.76 5.59 28.34
N ARG A 501 -4.95 4.60 27.47
CA ARG A 501 -3.90 3.76 26.89
C ARG A 501 -3.93 3.94 25.38
N ILE A 502 -2.78 4.17 24.78
CA ILE A 502 -2.62 4.43 23.34
C ILE A 502 -1.50 3.54 22.82
N GLY A 503 -1.71 2.84 21.72
CA GLY A 503 -0.64 2.31 20.88
C GLY A 503 -0.40 3.23 19.69
N SER A 504 0.83 3.69 19.48
CA SER A 504 1.20 4.51 18.32
C SER A 504 2.35 3.85 17.56
N PHE A 505 2.04 3.16 16.48
CA PHE A 505 2.99 2.28 15.77
C PHE A 505 3.16 2.66 14.30
N SER A 506 4.35 2.44 13.75
CA SER A 506 4.61 2.55 12.32
C SER A 506 4.04 1.33 11.59
N ALA A 507 3.33 1.55 10.47
CA ALA A 507 2.84 0.46 9.62
C ALA A 507 3.97 -0.28 8.88
N ALA A 508 5.08 0.42 8.63
CA ALA A 508 6.31 -0.16 8.11
C ALA A 508 7.55 0.62 8.57
N SER A 509 8.67 -0.07 8.76
CA SER A 509 9.95 0.58 9.07
C SER A 509 10.45 1.41 7.89
N ASN A 510 10.79 2.68 8.13
CA ASN A 510 11.45 3.52 7.13
C ASN A 510 12.95 3.19 6.94
N VAL A 511 13.49 2.25 7.72
CA VAL A 511 14.88 1.80 7.66
C VAL A 511 14.98 0.48 6.90
N THR A 512 14.24 -0.54 7.33
CA THR A 512 14.36 -1.92 6.82
C THR A 512 13.22 -2.33 5.91
N GLY A 513 12.17 -1.51 5.82
CA GLY A 513 10.94 -1.80 5.08
C GLY A 513 10.00 -2.78 5.78
N ILE A 514 10.41 -3.42 6.88
CA ILE A 514 9.63 -4.47 7.58
C ILE A 514 8.23 -3.96 7.91
N LEU A 515 7.23 -4.79 7.60
CA LEU A 515 5.82 -4.49 7.83
C LEU A 515 5.39 -4.86 9.25
N THR A 516 4.53 -4.04 9.84
CA THR A 516 3.82 -4.37 11.08
C THR A 516 2.48 -5.05 10.73
N PRO A 517 2.05 -6.12 11.42
CA PRO A 517 0.72 -6.69 11.24
C PRO A 517 -0.36 -5.77 11.84
N VAL A 518 -0.71 -4.72 11.10
CA VAL A 518 -1.53 -3.59 11.57
C VAL A 518 -2.83 -4.03 12.23
N ASP A 519 -3.60 -4.91 11.57
CA ASP A 519 -4.92 -5.33 12.05
C ASP A 519 -4.84 -6.21 13.31
N GLU A 520 -3.81 -7.05 13.40
CA GLU A 520 -3.56 -7.91 14.56
C GLU A 520 -3.18 -7.08 15.79
N VAL A 521 -2.27 -6.12 15.62
CA VAL A 521 -1.88 -5.18 16.68
C VAL A 521 -3.07 -4.33 17.11
N THR A 522 -3.86 -3.85 16.15
CA THR A 522 -5.06 -3.04 16.45
C THR A 522 -6.07 -3.84 17.27
N THR A 523 -6.35 -5.08 16.86
CA THR A 523 -7.25 -5.99 17.58
C THR A 523 -6.75 -6.25 19.01
N LEU A 524 -5.43 -6.42 19.18
CA LEU A 524 -4.81 -6.60 20.49
C LEU A 524 -4.95 -5.36 21.39
N LEU A 525 -4.70 -4.16 20.86
CA LEU A 525 -4.87 -2.91 21.59
C LEU A 525 -6.32 -2.74 22.08
N HIS A 526 -7.28 -2.92 21.19
CA HIS A 526 -8.70 -2.78 21.50
C HIS A 526 -9.21 -3.83 22.47
N ALA A 527 -8.73 -5.08 22.38
CA ALA A 527 -9.05 -6.12 23.35
C ALA A 527 -8.64 -5.74 24.79
N HIS A 528 -7.70 -4.82 24.94
CA HIS A 528 -7.27 -4.26 26.22
C HIS A 528 -7.79 -2.84 26.49
N GLY A 529 -8.69 -2.30 25.67
CA GLY A 529 -9.25 -0.95 25.83
C GLY A 529 -8.25 0.18 25.56
N ALA A 530 -7.21 -0.08 24.75
CA ALA A 530 -6.25 0.93 24.30
C ALA A 530 -6.60 1.43 22.89
N LEU A 531 -6.38 2.71 22.61
CA LEU A 531 -6.54 3.29 21.27
C LEU A 531 -5.41 2.85 20.32
N SER A 532 -5.68 2.88 19.02
CA SER A 532 -4.80 2.42 17.94
C SER A 532 -4.47 3.53 16.93
N PHE A 533 -3.25 4.06 17.03
CA PHE A 533 -2.73 5.12 16.15
C PHE A 533 -1.63 4.58 15.24
N TRP A 534 -1.67 4.95 13.97
CA TRP A 534 -0.81 4.34 12.95
C TRP A 534 -0.07 5.34 12.08
N ASP A 535 1.26 5.30 12.11
CA ASP A 535 2.11 6.07 11.19
C ASP A 535 2.30 5.30 9.87
N TYR A 536 1.64 5.79 8.83
CA TYR A 536 1.74 5.28 7.47
C TYR A 536 2.72 6.11 6.62
N ALA A 537 3.57 6.96 7.19
CA ALA A 537 4.51 7.79 6.43
C ALA A 537 5.34 6.99 5.41
N ALA A 538 5.86 5.82 5.78
CA ALA A 538 6.64 4.98 4.86
C ALA A 538 5.76 4.05 4.00
N ALA A 539 4.59 3.67 4.49
CA ALA A 539 3.75 2.62 3.89
C ALA A 539 2.68 3.15 2.92
N ALA A 540 2.10 4.32 3.19
CA ALA A 540 0.98 4.88 2.44
C ALA A 540 1.18 4.97 0.91
N PRO A 541 2.40 5.27 0.37
CA PRO A 541 2.59 5.30 -1.08
C PRO A 541 2.43 3.93 -1.76
N TYR A 542 2.52 2.84 -0.99
CA TYR A 542 2.70 1.49 -1.53
C TYR A 542 1.62 0.50 -1.08
N LEU A 543 1.11 0.64 0.14
CA LEU A 543 0.15 -0.28 0.74
C LEU A 543 -1.28 0.29 0.73
N SER A 544 -2.26 -0.59 0.86
CA SER A 544 -3.63 -0.19 1.21
C SER A 544 -3.64 0.39 2.62
N ILE A 545 -4.46 1.42 2.82
CA ILE A 545 -4.76 1.96 4.14
C ILE A 545 -6.22 1.65 4.36
N ASP A 546 -6.53 0.89 5.41
CA ASP A 546 -7.93 0.57 5.73
C ASP A 546 -8.24 1.08 7.13
N MET A 547 -8.89 2.24 7.23
CA MET A 547 -9.32 2.84 8.50
C MET A 547 -10.41 2.00 9.19
N ASN A 548 -11.25 1.31 8.41
CA ASN A 548 -12.41 0.57 8.88
C ASN A 548 -12.50 -0.83 8.26
N PRO A 549 -11.52 -1.72 8.52
CA PRO A 549 -11.60 -3.09 8.04
C PRO A 549 -12.86 -3.77 8.56
N ALA A 550 -13.40 -4.68 7.74
CA ALA A 550 -14.57 -5.48 8.09
C ALA A 550 -14.33 -6.41 9.30
N GLN A 551 -13.06 -6.68 9.63
CA GLN A 551 -12.68 -7.44 10.82
C GLN A 551 -13.03 -6.65 12.09
N GLU A 552 -13.85 -7.27 12.94
CA GLU A 552 -14.24 -6.71 14.24
C GLU A 552 -13.01 -6.40 15.10
N GLY A 553 -13.02 -5.24 15.77
CA GLY A 553 -11.90 -4.80 16.61
C GLY A 553 -10.65 -4.33 15.86
N ALA A 554 -10.59 -4.42 14.53
CA ALA A 554 -9.43 -3.98 13.75
C ALA A 554 -9.53 -2.54 13.18
N ARG A 555 -10.63 -1.81 13.47
CA ARG A 555 -10.77 -0.40 13.09
C ARG A 555 -9.65 0.44 13.69
N LYS A 556 -9.06 1.38 12.97
CA LYS A 556 -8.02 2.26 13.54
C LYS A 556 -8.68 3.49 14.17
N ASP A 557 -8.07 4.04 15.20
CA ASP A 557 -8.55 5.26 15.83
C ASP A 557 -7.96 6.53 15.20
N ALA A 558 -6.70 6.43 14.74
CA ALA A 558 -6.07 7.47 13.95
C ALA A 558 -5.02 6.91 12.98
N VAL A 559 -4.86 7.56 11.82
CA VAL A 559 -3.85 7.28 10.81
C VAL A 559 -3.14 8.57 10.41
N PHE A 560 -1.81 8.54 10.40
CA PHE A 560 -0.95 9.66 10.01
C PHE A 560 -0.29 9.38 8.66
N ILE A 561 -0.40 10.32 7.72
CA ILE A 561 0.12 10.13 6.37
C ILE A 561 1.02 11.30 5.95
N SER A 562 2.05 10.96 5.18
CA SER A 562 2.99 11.90 4.55
C SER A 562 2.86 11.83 3.02
N PRO A 563 1.87 12.53 2.41
CA PRO A 563 1.59 12.39 0.98
C PRO A 563 2.73 12.86 0.07
N HIS A 564 3.68 13.68 0.57
CA HIS A 564 4.89 14.05 -0.20
C HIS A 564 5.77 12.87 -0.62
N LYS A 565 5.58 11.69 -0.01
CA LYS A 565 6.26 10.44 -0.37
C LYS A 565 5.60 9.68 -1.52
N PHE A 566 4.40 10.09 -1.93
CA PHE A 566 3.75 9.55 -3.12
C PHE A 566 4.42 10.14 -4.37
N VAL A 567 4.49 9.35 -5.43
CA VAL A 567 4.80 9.93 -6.75
C VAL A 567 3.68 10.90 -7.13
N GLY A 568 4.04 12.11 -7.57
CA GLY A 568 3.10 13.23 -7.75
C GLY A 568 2.76 14.01 -6.46
N GLY A 569 3.18 13.53 -5.30
CA GLY A 569 2.88 14.12 -4.00
C GLY A 569 3.76 15.26 -3.48
N PRO A 570 4.97 15.59 -4.01
CA PRO A 570 5.75 16.71 -3.46
C PRO A 570 4.96 18.01 -3.36
N GLY A 571 5.03 18.68 -2.19
CA GLY A 571 4.28 19.91 -1.93
C GLY A 571 2.83 19.69 -1.50
N THR A 572 2.49 18.54 -0.91
CA THR A 572 1.19 18.27 -0.26
C THR A 572 1.24 18.54 1.25
N PRO A 573 0.11 18.84 1.91
CA PRO A 573 0.01 18.82 3.37
C PRO A 573 0.16 17.39 3.90
N GLY A 574 0.41 17.26 5.20
CA GLY A 574 0.17 16.01 5.93
C GLY A 574 -1.32 15.72 6.03
N VAL A 575 -1.67 14.47 6.29
CA VAL A 575 -3.07 14.06 6.51
C VAL A 575 -3.18 13.33 7.84
N LEU A 576 -4.15 13.75 8.65
CA LEU A 576 -4.64 13.04 9.82
C LEU A 576 -6.03 12.48 9.50
N VAL A 577 -6.18 11.17 9.52
CA VAL A 577 -7.50 10.53 9.53
C VAL A 577 -7.78 10.09 10.95
N VAL A 578 -8.87 10.52 11.56
CA VAL A 578 -9.13 10.29 12.98
C VAL A 578 -10.60 10.10 13.26
N LYS A 579 -10.93 9.25 14.24
CA LYS A 579 -12.31 9.07 14.68
C LYS A 579 -12.85 10.37 15.29
N ARG A 580 -14.02 10.84 14.82
CA ARG A 580 -14.67 12.08 15.28
C ARG A 580 -14.82 12.14 16.80
N HIS A 581 -15.10 11.01 17.45
CA HIS A 581 -15.33 10.96 18.90
C HIS A 581 -14.09 11.30 19.75
N LEU A 582 -12.89 11.29 19.17
CA LEU A 582 -11.65 11.72 19.83
C LEU A 582 -11.50 13.25 19.85
N ILE A 583 -12.28 13.97 19.04
CA ILE A 583 -12.23 15.43 18.91
C ILE A 583 -13.32 16.02 19.81
N GLN A 584 -13.01 16.14 21.10
CA GLN A 584 -13.98 16.54 22.13
C GLN A 584 -14.05 18.06 22.34
N SER A 585 -12.96 18.79 22.08
CA SER A 585 -12.91 20.24 22.27
C SER A 585 -13.72 20.98 21.21
N ARG A 586 -14.49 21.99 21.66
CA ARG A 586 -15.13 22.99 20.76
C ARG A 586 -14.17 24.08 20.32
N ILE A 587 -13.07 24.27 21.05
CA ILE A 587 -12.01 25.20 20.67
C ILE A 587 -10.98 24.41 19.85
N PRO A 588 -10.67 24.82 18.61
CA PRO A 588 -9.68 24.13 17.79
C PRO A 588 -8.29 24.18 18.41
N THR A 589 -7.42 23.26 18.01
CA THR A 589 -6.04 23.25 18.52
C THR A 589 -5.24 24.47 18.07
N ASN A 590 -5.67 25.17 17.02
CA ASN A 590 -5.08 26.42 16.55
C ASN A 590 -6.18 27.45 16.23
N PRO A 591 -6.68 28.20 17.23
CA PRO A 591 -7.72 29.21 17.01
C PRO A 591 -7.26 30.32 16.06
N GLY A 592 -8.09 30.65 15.07
CA GLY A 592 -7.77 31.66 14.07
C GLY A 592 -8.89 31.88 13.06
N GLY A 593 -8.65 32.74 12.07
CA GLY A 593 -9.60 32.95 10.97
C GLY A 593 -9.92 31.63 10.24
N GLY A 594 -11.13 31.50 9.71
CA GLY A 594 -11.59 30.27 9.03
C GLY A 594 -12.08 29.14 9.95
N THR A 595 -11.88 29.24 11.27
CA THR A 595 -12.31 28.22 12.26
C THR A 595 -13.66 28.51 12.92
N VAL A 596 -14.22 29.69 12.66
CA VAL A 596 -15.34 30.30 13.37
C VAL A 596 -16.50 30.57 12.41
N ASP A 597 -17.72 30.41 12.91
CA ASP A 597 -18.94 30.80 12.20
C ASP A 597 -19.29 32.27 12.51
N TYR A 598 -18.96 32.75 13.73
CA TYR A 598 -19.16 34.15 14.12
C TYR A 598 -18.18 34.60 15.21
N VAL A 599 -17.76 35.87 15.18
CA VAL A 599 -16.88 36.48 16.20
C VAL A 599 -17.41 37.85 16.61
N THR A 600 -17.48 38.08 17.92
CA THR A 600 -17.82 39.37 18.54
C THR A 600 -16.57 40.00 19.18
N SER A 601 -16.72 41.19 19.75
CA SER A 601 -15.63 41.84 20.49
C SER A 601 -15.22 41.10 21.76
N SER A 602 -16.05 40.20 22.28
CA SER A 602 -15.83 39.50 23.56
C SER A 602 -15.88 37.98 23.49
N ASP A 603 -16.35 37.41 22.39
CA ASP A 603 -16.63 35.97 22.27
C ASP A 603 -16.58 35.46 20.81
N ALA A 604 -16.50 34.15 20.61
CA ALA A 604 -16.47 33.50 19.30
C ALA A 604 -17.27 32.18 19.28
N GLU A 605 -18.05 31.98 18.22
CA GLU A 605 -18.71 30.71 17.90
C GLU A 605 -17.84 29.93 16.89
N TYR A 606 -17.31 28.79 17.31
CA TYR A 606 -16.48 27.94 16.46
C TYR A 606 -17.33 27.02 15.61
N SER A 607 -16.83 26.67 14.41
CA SER A 607 -17.58 25.84 13.47
C SER A 607 -17.86 24.43 14.04
N GLU A 608 -19.07 23.94 13.80
CA GLU A 608 -19.44 22.55 14.11
C GLU A 608 -18.79 21.55 13.13
N SER A 609 -18.44 22.00 11.92
CA SER A 609 -17.64 21.20 10.98
C SER A 609 -16.22 21.03 11.52
N VAL A 610 -15.86 19.80 11.89
CA VAL A 610 -14.55 19.48 12.48
C VAL A 610 -13.41 19.83 11.53
N THR A 611 -13.56 19.52 10.24
CA THR A 611 -12.54 19.84 9.24
C THR A 611 -12.34 21.35 9.09
N HIS A 612 -13.42 22.14 9.07
CA HIS A 612 -13.31 23.61 9.05
C HIS A 612 -12.71 24.16 10.34
N ARG A 613 -13.11 23.60 11.48
CA ARG A 613 -12.63 24.01 12.80
C ARG A 613 -11.13 23.75 12.95
N GLU A 614 -10.63 22.59 12.56
CA GLU A 614 -9.23 22.21 12.75
C GLU A 614 -8.30 22.76 11.65
N GLU A 615 -8.80 23.19 10.49
CA GLU A 615 -7.98 23.70 9.39
C GLU A 615 -7.86 25.23 9.40
N SER A 616 -7.27 25.76 10.48
CA SER A 616 -7.14 27.19 10.75
C SER A 616 -6.40 28.00 9.67
N GLY A 617 -6.89 29.21 9.41
CA GLY A 617 -6.32 30.16 8.47
C GLY A 617 -6.73 29.87 7.03
N THR A 618 -6.01 30.44 6.06
CA THR A 618 -6.13 29.99 4.68
C THR A 618 -5.51 28.60 4.58
N PRO A 619 -6.28 27.57 4.20
CA PRO A 619 -5.76 26.21 4.18
C PRO A 619 -4.74 26.02 3.06
N ALA A 620 -4.07 24.87 3.12
CA ALA A 620 -3.18 24.33 2.11
C ALA A 620 -3.92 23.97 0.80
N ILE A 621 -4.57 24.93 0.10
CA ILE A 621 -5.57 24.65 -0.95
C ILE A 621 -5.00 23.85 -2.13
N ILE A 622 -4.04 24.41 -2.87
CA ILE A 622 -3.43 23.75 -4.05
C ILE A 622 -2.76 22.44 -3.62
N GLU A 623 -2.16 22.46 -2.43
CA GLU A 623 -1.43 21.36 -1.84
C GLU A 623 -2.39 20.21 -1.49
N SER A 624 -3.60 20.51 -1.00
CA SER A 624 -4.67 19.54 -0.73
C SER A 624 -5.22 18.95 -2.03
N ILE A 625 -5.40 19.77 -3.06
CA ILE A 625 -5.83 19.30 -4.40
C ILE A 625 -4.78 18.33 -4.97
N ARG A 626 -3.49 18.69 -4.89
CA ARG A 626 -2.38 17.79 -5.27
C ARG A 626 -2.42 16.49 -4.47
N CYS A 627 -2.74 16.54 -3.19
CA CYS A 627 -2.88 15.36 -2.33
C CYS A 627 -3.95 14.40 -2.87
N GLY A 628 -5.16 14.90 -3.13
CA GLY A 628 -6.23 14.11 -3.71
C GLY A 628 -5.86 13.47 -5.05
N LEU A 629 -5.15 14.20 -5.93
CA LEU A 629 -4.65 13.66 -7.21
C LEU A 629 -3.63 12.53 -7.01
N ALA A 630 -2.71 12.66 -6.06
CA ALA A 630 -1.72 11.63 -5.76
C ALA A 630 -2.36 10.35 -5.20
N PHE A 631 -3.38 10.48 -4.34
CA PHE A 631 -4.16 9.34 -3.85
C PHE A 631 -4.95 8.66 -4.97
N ARG A 632 -5.64 9.43 -5.82
CA ARG A 632 -6.36 8.88 -6.98
C ARG A 632 -5.44 8.12 -7.91
N LEU A 633 -4.25 8.64 -8.19
CA LEU A 633 -3.26 7.95 -9.01
C LEU A 633 -2.86 6.62 -8.38
N LYS A 634 -2.54 6.61 -7.08
CA LYS A 634 -2.22 5.36 -6.37
C LYS A 634 -3.36 4.34 -6.45
N ASP A 635 -4.60 4.77 -6.25
CA ASP A 635 -5.76 3.89 -6.29
C ASP A 635 -6.00 3.31 -7.69
N GLN A 636 -5.77 4.10 -8.74
CA GLN A 636 -5.85 3.66 -10.14
C GLN A 636 -4.77 2.62 -10.49
N VAL A 637 -3.55 2.78 -9.99
CA VAL A 637 -2.47 1.79 -10.16
C VAL A 637 -2.79 0.51 -9.37
N GLY A 638 -3.35 0.66 -8.17
CA GLY A 638 -3.72 -0.43 -7.28
C GLY A 638 -2.59 -0.85 -6.32
N ALA A 639 -2.85 -0.70 -5.02
CA ALA A 639 -1.86 -0.98 -3.96
C ALA A 639 -1.38 -2.44 -3.95
N TYR A 640 -2.22 -3.40 -4.34
CA TYR A 640 -1.84 -4.80 -4.45
C TYR A 640 -0.73 -5.01 -5.49
N HIS A 641 -0.91 -4.47 -6.71
CA HIS A 641 0.09 -4.59 -7.77
C HIS A 641 1.39 -3.86 -7.42
N ILE A 642 1.28 -2.67 -6.81
CA ILE A 642 2.44 -1.91 -6.30
C ILE A 642 3.25 -2.77 -5.31
N HIS A 643 2.59 -3.33 -4.28
CA HIS A 643 3.29 -4.11 -3.27
C HIS A 643 3.93 -5.38 -3.86
N GLN A 644 3.26 -6.08 -4.77
CA GLN A 644 3.81 -7.27 -5.43
C GLN A 644 5.04 -6.95 -6.28
N ALA A 645 5.01 -5.88 -7.08
CA ALA A 645 6.13 -5.46 -7.91
C ALA A 645 7.34 -5.06 -7.04
N GLU A 646 7.12 -4.24 -6.02
CA GLU A 646 8.18 -3.79 -5.11
C GLU A 646 8.79 -4.94 -4.31
N ARG A 647 7.97 -5.87 -3.84
CA ARG A 647 8.44 -7.07 -3.14
C ARG A 647 9.38 -7.91 -4.01
N ARG A 648 9.07 -8.08 -5.31
CA ARG A 648 9.92 -8.82 -6.25
C ARG A 648 11.30 -8.15 -6.39
N TYR A 649 11.34 -6.84 -6.62
CA TYR A 649 12.61 -6.12 -6.74
C TYR A 649 13.42 -6.13 -5.44
N ALA A 650 12.77 -5.92 -4.30
CA ALA A 650 13.41 -5.98 -2.99
C ALA A 650 14.04 -7.34 -2.73
N GLN A 651 13.29 -8.43 -2.97
CA GLN A 651 13.78 -9.79 -2.79
C GLN A 651 14.95 -10.10 -3.73
N ALA A 652 14.84 -9.76 -5.01
CA ALA A 652 15.91 -9.98 -5.99
C ALA A 652 17.20 -9.23 -5.62
N ALA A 653 17.10 -7.97 -5.17
CA ALA A 653 18.25 -7.21 -4.71
C ALA A 653 18.86 -7.80 -3.42
N ILE A 654 18.03 -8.18 -2.45
CA ILE A 654 18.48 -8.82 -1.20
C ILE A 654 19.19 -10.15 -1.50
N ASP A 655 18.64 -10.99 -2.38
CA ASP A 655 19.21 -12.27 -2.77
C ASP A 655 20.55 -12.09 -3.51
N SER A 656 20.67 -11.03 -4.33
CA SER A 656 21.92 -10.68 -4.99
C SER A 656 22.97 -10.20 -3.99
N TRP A 657 22.63 -9.21 -3.17
CA TRP A 657 23.55 -8.59 -2.22
C TRP A 657 23.97 -9.53 -1.09
N SER A 658 23.10 -10.44 -0.64
CA SER A 658 23.42 -11.43 0.39
C SER A 658 24.52 -12.42 -0.03
N LYS A 659 24.80 -12.54 -1.34
CA LYS A 659 25.90 -13.36 -1.87
C LYS A 659 27.26 -12.64 -1.81
N ASN A 660 27.27 -11.32 -1.60
CA ASN A 660 28.49 -10.54 -1.50
C ASN A 660 28.89 -10.39 -0.02
N PRO A 661 30.03 -10.97 0.41
CA PRO A 661 30.43 -10.97 1.82
C PRO A 661 30.75 -9.57 2.37
N ASN A 662 30.97 -8.59 1.48
CA ASN A 662 31.22 -7.21 1.88
C ASN A 662 29.93 -6.42 2.14
N ILE A 663 28.76 -6.94 1.77
CA ILE A 663 27.48 -6.26 1.99
C ILE A 663 26.79 -6.85 3.21
N ARG A 664 26.45 -6.01 4.18
CA ARG A 664 25.55 -6.39 5.27
C ARG A 664 24.24 -5.63 5.12
N ILE A 665 23.17 -6.36 4.87
CA ILE A 665 21.81 -5.83 4.84
C ILE A 665 21.31 -5.69 6.28
N LEU A 666 20.65 -4.56 6.59
CA LEU A 666 20.04 -4.34 7.90
C LEU A 666 18.63 -4.93 7.93
N GLY A 667 18.30 -5.59 9.06
CA GLY A 667 17.03 -6.28 9.26
C GLY A 667 16.99 -7.71 8.70
N PRO A 668 15.95 -8.49 9.02
CA PRO A 668 15.85 -9.92 8.69
C PRO A 668 15.52 -10.12 7.22
N ALA A 669 16.43 -10.75 6.46
CA ALA A 669 16.33 -10.90 5.00
C ALA A 669 15.02 -11.51 4.48
N LYS A 670 14.35 -12.35 5.29
CA LYS A 670 13.10 -13.06 4.91
C LYS A 670 11.80 -12.38 5.38
N ALA A 671 11.90 -11.28 6.13
CA ALA A 671 10.73 -10.56 6.60
C ALA A 671 9.98 -9.89 5.44
N ASP A 672 8.64 -9.91 5.49
CA ASP A 672 7.82 -9.17 4.54
C ASP A 672 8.06 -7.67 4.70
N ARG A 673 8.30 -6.99 3.59
CA ARG A 673 8.83 -5.62 3.60
C ARG A 673 8.43 -4.82 2.38
N LEU A 674 8.43 -3.50 2.55
CA LEU A 674 8.55 -2.55 1.46
C LEU A 674 9.93 -2.66 0.80
N SER A 675 10.04 -2.12 -0.40
CA SER A 675 11.29 -2.08 -1.18
C SER A 675 12.27 -1.03 -0.67
N ILE A 676 12.53 -1.05 0.64
CA ILE A 676 13.45 -0.16 1.36
C ILE A 676 14.58 -1.04 1.87
N VAL A 677 15.80 -0.82 1.37
CA VAL A 677 16.95 -1.64 1.74
C VAL A 677 18.08 -0.77 2.25
N SER A 678 18.32 -0.91 3.56
CA SER A 678 19.46 -0.31 4.25
C SER A 678 20.60 -1.31 4.34
N PHE A 679 21.82 -0.86 4.08
CA PHE A 679 22.99 -1.72 4.04
C PHE A 679 24.27 -1.00 4.49
N LEU A 680 25.23 -1.80 4.93
CA LEU A 680 26.59 -1.43 5.27
C LEU A 680 27.55 -2.13 4.32
N ILE A 681 28.71 -1.51 4.09
CA ILE A 681 29.80 -2.10 3.29
C ILE A 681 30.99 -2.35 4.20
N ARG A 682 31.37 -3.62 4.40
CA ARG A 682 32.52 -4.03 5.21
C ARG A 682 33.82 -3.64 4.52
N HIS A 683 34.74 -3.05 5.28
CA HIS A 683 36.09 -2.75 4.82
C HIS A 683 37.03 -2.43 5.98
N GLY A 684 38.26 -2.94 5.92
CA GLY A 684 39.32 -2.66 6.89
C GLY A 684 38.87 -2.96 8.31
N ARG A 685 38.96 -1.97 9.20
CA ARG A 685 38.64 -2.11 10.63
C ARG A 685 37.15 -2.19 10.98
N GLY A 686 36.26 -2.17 9.99
CA GLY A 686 34.82 -2.13 10.21
C GLY A 686 34.08 -1.93 8.89
N TYR A 687 33.57 -0.72 8.67
CA TYR A 687 32.75 -0.41 7.52
C TYR A 687 33.26 0.82 6.75
N LEU A 688 32.91 0.92 5.48
CA LEU A 688 32.99 2.19 4.77
C LEU A 688 31.96 3.16 5.38
N HIS A 689 32.37 4.41 5.55
CA HIS A 689 31.48 5.43 6.09
C HIS A 689 30.27 5.62 5.16
N HIS A 690 29.04 5.62 5.70
CA HIS A 690 27.83 5.67 4.87
C HIS A 690 27.78 6.87 3.90
N ASN A 691 28.25 8.05 4.31
CA ASN A 691 28.30 9.22 3.42
C ASN A 691 29.39 9.08 2.34
N PHE A 692 30.45 8.30 2.57
CA PHE A 692 31.41 7.97 1.52
C PHE A 692 30.77 7.06 0.48
N VAL A 693 30.07 6.01 0.93
CA VAL A 693 29.33 5.09 0.04
C VAL A 693 28.36 5.86 -0.84
N VAL A 694 27.56 6.76 -0.26
CA VAL A 694 26.59 7.59 -1.00
C VAL A 694 27.29 8.59 -1.93
N ALA A 695 28.41 9.20 -1.51
CA ALA A 695 29.17 10.10 -2.37
C ALA A 695 29.73 9.37 -3.61
N VAL A 696 30.26 8.15 -3.44
CA VAL A 696 30.75 7.34 -4.57
C VAL A 696 29.59 6.90 -5.48
N LEU A 697 28.45 6.48 -4.91
CA LEU A 697 27.25 6.17 -5.68
C LEU A 697 26.77 7.37 -6.51
N ASN A 698 26.77 8.57 -5.93
CA ASN A 698 26.45 9.80 -6.63
C ASN A 698 27.47 10.13 -7.73
N ASP A 699 28.75 10.20 -7.38
CA ASP A 699 29.78 10.75 -8.26
C ASP A 699 30.11 9.80 -9.41
N LEU A 700 30.23 8.50 -9.13
CA LEU A 700 30.64 7.54 -10.15
C LEU A 700 29.46 7.05 -10.99
N PHE A 701 28.27 6.94 -10.38
CA PHE A 701 27.09 6.32 -10.99
C PHE A 701 25.91 7.27 -11.19
N GLY A 702 25.94 8.50 -10.69
CA GLY A 702 24.76 9.39 -10.72
C GLY A 702 23.61 8.92 -9.81
N LEU A 703 23.85 7.94 -8.94
CA LEU A 703 22.83 7.27 -8.15
C LEU A 703 22.56 8.04 -6.85
N GLN A 704 21.33 8.54 -6.72
CA GLN A 704 20.88 9.30 -5.56
C GLN A 704 20.36 8.33 -4.49
N ALA A 705 21.28 7.90 -3.61
CA ALA A 705 21.01 7.13 -2.40
C ALA A 705 21.00 8.05 -1.17
N ARG A 706 20.63 7.50 -0.01
CA ARG A 706 20.65 8.24 1.26
C ARG A 706 21.60 7.64 2.28
N GLY A 707 22.33 8.50 2.98
CA GLY A 707 23.23 8.14 4.07
C GLY A 707 22.76 8.66 5.42
N GLY A 708 23.00 7.90 6.50
CA GLY A 708 22.81 8.34 7.89
C GLY A 708 21.88 7.42 8.68
N CYS A 709 21.31 7.94 9.78
CA CYS A 709 20.46 7.17 10.70
C CYS A 709 18.95 7.27 10.40
N SER A 710 18.57 7.86 9.26
CA SER A 710 17.19 7.95 8.73
C SER A 710 16.11 8.38 9.74
N CYS A 711 16.45 9.24 10.70
CA CYS A 711 15.52 9.70 11.76
C CYS A 711 14.90 8.54 12.58
N ALA A 712 15.65 7.45 12.76
CA ALA A 712 15.26 6.26 13.52
C ALA A 712 16.39 5.86 14.48
N GLY A 713 16.94 6.83 15.20
CA GLY A 713 18.13 6.68 16.06
C GLY A 713 18.11 5.46 17.00
N PRO A 714 17.05 5.27 17.83
CA PRO A 714 16.95 4.10 18.71
C PRO A 714 16.99 2.76 17.96
N TYR A 715 16.24 2.64 16.86
CA TYR A 715 16.25 1.44 16.03
C TYR A 715 17.61 1.23 15.35
N GLY A 716 18.24 2.31 14.89
CA GLY A 716 19.59 2.30 14.36
C GLY A 716 20.61 1.77 15.36
N ALA A 717 20.52 2.18 16.62
CA ALA A 717 21.37 1.66 17.69
C ALA A 717 21.18 0.14 17.86
N ARG A 718 19.94 -0.37 17.86
CA ARG A 718 19.64 -1.80 17.92
C ARG A 718 20.21 -2.56 16.72
N LEU A 719 19.94 -2.09 15.50
CA LEU A 719 20.42 -2.71 14.25
C LEU A 719 21.94 -2.78 14.17
N LEU A 720 22.62 -1.83 14.80
CA LEU A 720 24.07 -1.70 14.82
C LEU A 720 24.70 -2.26 16.10
N GLY A 721 23.91 -2.89 16.99
CA GLY A 721 24.39 -3.50 18.25
C GLY A 721 24.98 -2.52 19.26
N LEU A 722 24.58 -1.24 19.21
CA LEU A 722 25.09 -0.19 20.07
C LEU A 722 24.39 -0.23 21.44
N ASP A 723 25.19 -0.35 22.50
CA ASP A 723 24.71 -0.22 23.87
C ASP A 723 24.65 1.26 24.34
N ASP A 724 24.23 1.48 25.58
CA ASP A 724 24.13 2.81 26.17
C ASP A 724 25.49 3.52 26.27
N SER A 725 26.58 2.77 26.47
CA SER A 725 27.93 3.33 26.55
C SER A 725 28.41 3.86 25.21
N ALA A 726 28.16 3.09 24.13
CA ALA A 726 28.42 3.50 22.76
C ALA A 726 27.57 4.70 22.37
N SER A 727 26.29 4.68 22.73
CA SER A 727 25.36 5.78 22.46
C SER A 727 25.80 7.07 23.18
N ALA A 728 26.28 6.98 24.42
CA ALA A 728 26.83 8.11 25.16
C ALA A 728 28.11 8.66 24.53
N ALA A 729 29.03 7.79 24.09
CA ALA A 729 30.27 8.20 23.42
C ALA A 729 30.00 8.91 22.09
N PHE A 730 29.10 8.37 21.24
CA PHE A 730 28.73 9.03 19.98
C PHE A 730 28.01 10.37 20.22
N ARG A 731 27.22 10.47 21.28
CA ARG A 731 26.62 11.74 21.71
C ARG A 731 27.69 12.75 22.10
N GLU A 732 28.69 12.36 22.86
CA GLU A 732 29.80 13.24 23.24
C GLU A 732 30.60 13.74 22.02
N LEU A 733 30.97 12.83 21.11
CA LEU A 733 31.64 13.20 19.84
C LEU A 733 30.79 14.17 19.01
N THR A 734 29.47 13.93 18.95
CA THR A 734 28.53 14.84 18.28
C THR A 734 28.51 16.23 18.93
N LEU A 735 28.53 16.31 20.26
CA LEU A 735 28.54 17.59 20.99
C LEU A 735 29.86 18.35 20.82
N GLN A 736 30.96 17.65 20.55
CA GLN A 736 32.23 18.25 20.15
C GLN A 736 32.24 18.73 18.68
N GLY A 737 31.12 18.60 17.96
CA GLY A 737 30.97 18.99 16.57
C GLY A 737 31.44 17.93 15.58
N LEU A 738 31.85 16.73 16.02
CA LEU A 738 32.39 15.67 15.16
C LEU A 738 31.27 14.76 14.64
N ASN A 739 30.44 15.28 13.74
CA ASN A 739 29.28 14.54 13.21
C ASN A 739 29.67 13.32 12.36
N CYS A 740 30.91 13.21 11.87
CA CYS A 740 31.40 12.05 11.13
C CYS A 740 31.40 10.74 11.94
N TYR A 741 31.35 10.80 13.27
CA TYR A 741 31.28 9.60 14.10
C TYR A 741 29.86 9.07 14.26
N LYS A 742 28.83 9.82 13.84
CA LYS A 742 27.45 9.36 13.94
C LYS A 742 27.28 8.06 13.17
N PRO A 743 26.87 6.97 13.84
CA PRO A 743 26.64 5.70 13.17
C PRO A 743 25.45 5.82 12.20
N GLY A 744 25.51 5.07 11.11
CA GLY A 744 24.49 5.10 10.06
C GLY A 744 24.77 4.10 8.95
N TRP A 745 23.93 4.14 7.92
CA TRP A 745 23.96 3.21 6.80
C TRP A 745 23.70 3.93 5.47
N ALA A 746 23.97 3.24 4.36
CA ALA A 746 23.46 3.63 3.06
C ALA A 746 22.08 2.99 2.87
N ARG A 747 21.16 3.69 2.19
CA ARG A 747 19.82 3.21 1.89
C ARG A 747 19.46 3.54 0.46
N VAL A 748 18.86 2.55 -0.20
CA VAL A 748 18.22 2.68 -1.52
C VAL A 748 16.83 2.08 -1.46
N ASN A 749 15.99 2.44 -2.42
CA ASN A 749 14.67 1.86 -2.60
C ASN A 749 14.39 1.59 -4.08
N PHE A 750 13.55 0.58 -4.37
CA PHE A 750 13.11 0.29 -5.74
C PHE A 750 11.61 0.57 -5.85
N ASN A 751 11.24 1.62 -6.56
CA ASN A 751 9.84 2.01 -6.77
C ASN A 751 9.15 1.06 -7.77
N TYR A 752 7.83 0.91 -7.68
CA TYR A 752 7.05 0.00 -8.54
C TYR A 752 7.09 0.29 -10.05
N PHE A 753 7.45 1.50 -10.47
CA PHE A 753 7.51 1.90 -11.88
C PHE A 753 8.93 1.90 -12.47
N ILE A 754 9.92 1.41 -11.70
CA ILE A 754 11.32 1.24 -12.15
C ILE A 754 11.36 0.25 -13.32
N CYS A 755 12.22 0.50 -14.30
CA CYS A 755 12.49 -0.48 -15.35
C CYS A 755 13.64 -1.42 -14.97
N GLU A 756 13.69 -2.58 -15.62
CA GLU A 756 14.70 -3.62 -15.36
C GLU A 756 16.13 -3.11 -15.55
N GLU A 757 16.36 -2.19 -16.49
CA GLU A 757 17.67 -1.59 -16.73
C GLU A 757 18.12 -0.73 -15.55
N GLU A 758 17.24 0.11 -15.00
CA GLU A 758 17.54 0.94 -13.83
C GLU A 758 17.68 0.08 -12.56
N PHE A 759 16.84 -0.94 -12.40
CA PHE A 759 16.95 -1.91 -11.31
C PHE A 759 18.32 -2.60 -11.32
N SER A 760 18.67 -3.22 -12.45
CA SER A 760 19.95 -3.92 -12.63
C SER A 760 21.15 -2.98 -12.44
N TYR A 761 21.03 -1.73 -12.91
CA TYR A 761 22.05 -0.70 -12.73
C TYR A 761 22.31 -0.40 -11.24
N ILE A 762 21.25 -0.22 -10.44
CA ILE A 762 21.36 0.03 -9.00
C ILE A 762 22.01 -1.17 -8.29
N VAL A 763 21.54 -2.39 -8.57
CA VAL A 763 22.06 -3.61 -7.94
C VAL A 763 23.56 -3.78 -8.22
N GLU A 764 23.98 -3.58 -9.47
CA GLU A 764 25.37 -3.71 -9.88
C GLU A 764 26.26 -2.58 -9.32
N ALA A 765 25.76 -1.34 -9.30
CA ALA A 765 26.49 -0.21 -8.72
C ALA A 765 26.82 -0.47 -7.24
N VAL A 766 25.86 -1.00 -6.46
CA VAL A 766 26.09 -1.36 -5.06
C VAL A 766 27.12 -2.49 -4.93
N HIS A 767 27.07 -3.53 -5.77
CA HIS A 767 28.11 -4.57 -5.79
C HIS A 767 29.50 -4.03 -6.10
N LEU A 768 29.61 -3.10 -7.06
CA LEU A 768 30.87 -2.47 -7.43
C LEU A 768 31.45 -1.62 -6.30
N VAL A 769 30.62 -0.81 -5.63
CA VAL A 769 31.06 -0.03 -4.47
C VAL A 769 31.44 -0.95 -3.31
N ALA A 770 30.69 -2.03 -3.07
CA ALA A 770 31.00 -3.00 -2.03
C ALA A 770 32.31 -3.75 -2.25
N THR A 771 32.66 -4.01 -3.52
CA THR A 771 33.86 -4.78 -3.86
C THR A 771 35.09 -3.89 -4.01
N HIS A 772 34.94 -2.73 -4.67
CA HIS A 772 36.07 -1.90 -5.09
C HIS A 772 35.99 -0.45 -4.62
N GLY A 773 34.87 0.01 -4.05
CA GLY A 773 34.66 1.42 -3.69
C GLY A 773 35.68 1.97 -2.70
N HIS A 774 36.23 1.11 -1.85
CA HIS A 774 37.32 1.47 -0.91
C HIS A 774 38.57 2.01 -1.62
N ALA A 775 38.83 1.60 -2.87
CA ALA A 775 39.98 2.06 -3.63
C ALA A 775 39.92 3.56 -3.96
N LEU A 776 38.74 4.16 -3.91
CA LEU A 776 38.54 5.59 -4.13
C LEU A 776 38.70 6.43 -2.86
N LEU A 777 38.84 5.82 -1.67
CA LEU A 777 39.00 6.56 -0.41
C LEU A 777 40.09 7.68 -0.47
N PRO A 778 41.27 7.47 -1.11
CA PRO A 778 42.28 8.51 -1.26
C PRO A 778 41.84 9.71 -2.10
N GLU A 779 40.85 9.54 -2.98
CA GLU A 779 40.34 10.61 -3.87
C GLU A 779 39.34 11.52 -3.18
N TYR A 780 38.91 11.18 -1.95
CA TYR A 780 37.94 11.95 -1.18
C TYR A 780 38.55 12.60 0.06
N HIS A 781 37.89 13.66 0.51
CA HIS A 781 38.12 14.35 1.77
C HIS A 781 36.89 14.22 2.67
N LEU A 782 37.09 13.79 3.91
CA LEU A 782 36.07 13.80 4.95
C LEU A 782 36.11 15.15 5.68
N ASP A 783 34.98 15.84 5.74
CA ASP A 783 34.77 16.92 6.70
C ASP A 783 34.26 16.34 8.03
N PRO A 784 35.05 16.38 9.12
CA PRO A 784 34.63 15.84 10.42
C PRO A 784 33.38 16.54 10.98
N ALA A 785 33.22 17.84 10.66
CA ALA A 785 32.17 18.66 11.22
C ALA A 785 30.79 18.31 10.65
N SER A 786 30.71 18.04 9.35
CA SER A 786 29.45 17.62 8.70
C SER A 786 29.31 16.11 8.55
N GLY A 787 30.43 15.37 8.56
CA GLY A 787 30.47 13.96 8.17
C GLY A 787 30.37 13.73 6.65
N LEU A 788 30.42 14.79 5.84
CA LEU A 788 30.33 14.69 4.38
C LEU A 788 31.68 14.30 3.77
N TRP A 789 31.60 13.50 2.71
CA TRP A 789 32.75 13.13 1.89
C TRP A 789 32.63 13.84 0.55
N THR A 790 33.68 14.58 0.17
CA THR A 790 33.73 15.30 -1.11
C THR A 790 34.96 14.86 -1.89
N HIS A 791 34.80 14.65 -3.19
CA HIS A 791 35.93 14.34 -4.05
C HIS A 791 36.92 15.52 -4.06
N ARG A 792 38.23 15.24 -4.08
CA ARG A 792 39.30 16.26 -3.97
C ARG A 792 39.35 17.26 -5.12
N SER A 793 38.80 16.90 -6.29
CA SER A 793 38.64 17.85 -7.40
C SER A 793 37.50 18.86 -7.20
N GLY A 794 36.69 18.72 -6.13
CA GLY A 794 35.50 19.52 -5.87
C GLY A 794 34.25 18.99 -6.59
N THR A 795 33.09 19.56 -6.25
CA THR A 795 31.80 19.28 -6.90
C THR A 795 31.73 19.98 -8.27
N ALA A 796 31.39 19.23 -9.32
CA ALA A 796 31.46 19.75 -10.68
C ALA A 796 30.28 20.66 -11.11
N SER A 797 29.13 20.65 -10.40
CA SER A 797 27.95 21.44 -10.80
C SER A 797 27.70 22.66 -9.91
N ARG A 798 27.49 23.83 -10.54
CA ARG A 798 26.83 24.98 -9.88
C ARG A 798 25.40 24.59 -9.52
N LEU A 799 25.03 24.73 -8.25
CA LEU A 799 23.65 24.59 -7.81
C LEU A 799 22.80 25.75 -8.34
N ALA A 800 21.55 25.46 -8.71
CA ALA A 800 20.58 26.49 -9.09
C ALA A 800 20.31 27.43 -7.92
N SER A 801 20.06 28.71 -8.23
CA SER A 801 19.75 29.76 -7.26
C SER A 801 18.38 30.36 -7.53
N LEU A 802 17.67 30.78 -6.47
CA LEU A 802 16.45 31.59 -6.62
C LEU A 802 16.70 32.88 -7.42
N SER A 803 17.92 33.41 -7.37
CA SER A 803 18.34 34.58 -8.15
C SER A 803 18.51 34.28 -9.64
N ASP A 804 18.49 33.01 -10.07
CA ASP A 804 18.54 32.68 -11.49
C ASP A 804 17.24 33.07 -12.20
N LEU A 805 16.10 33.19 -11.49
CA LEU A 805 14.88 33.80 -12.03
C LEU A 805 15.02 35.32 -12.06
N VAL A 806 15.29 35.87 -13.25
CA VAL A 806 15.46 37.30 -13.47
C VAL A 806 14.23 37.86 -14.17
N VAL A 807 13.56 38.79 -13.50
CA VAL A 807 12.47 39.60 -14.07
C VAL A 807 13.02 40.98 -14.42
N ALA A 808 13.16 41.28 -15.71
CA ALA A 808 13.69 42.55 -16.19
C ALA A 808 13.12 42.89 -17.58
N ASN A 809 12.95 44.19 -17.86
CA ASN A 809 12.48 44.70 -19.16
C ASN A 809 11.17 44.05 -19.64
N GLY A 810 10.23 43.78 -18.73
CA GLY A 810 8.96 43.14 -19.08
C GLY A 810 9.06 41.65 -19.43
N SER A 811 10.20 40.99 -19.18
CA SER A 811 10.42 39.56 -19.44
C SER A 811 10.89 38.83 -18.19
N ALA A 812 10.52 37.56 -18.07
CA ALA A 812 11.05 36.63 -17.08
C ALA A 812 11.98 35.63 -17.80
N ARG A 813 13.16 35.40 -17.23
CA ARG A 813 14.19 34.52 -17.78
C ARG A 813 14.87 33.76 -16.65
N TRP A 814 15.21 32.50 -16.88
CA TRP A 814 15.91 31.65 -15.93
C TRP A 814 16.97 30.81 -16.64
N ALA A 815 17.90 30.22 -15.88
CA ALA A 815 18.93 29.35 -16.45
C ALA A 815 18.30 28.22 -17.27
N PRO A 816 18.93 27.83 -18.40
CA PRO A 816 18.40 26.77 -19.25
C PRO A 816 18.24 25.44 -18.49
N ALA A 817 17.34 24.60 -19.00
CA ALA A 817 17.01 23.31 -18.40
C ALA A 817 18.26 22.44 -18.17
N ALA A 818 18.21 21.61 -17.14
CA ALA A 818 19.27 20.66 -16.86
C ALA A 818 19.54 19.76 -18.07
N MET A 819 20.79 19.35 -18.24
CA MET A 819 21.19 18.52 -19.36
C MET A 819 20.48 17.17 -19.30
N VAL A 820 20.17 16.59 -20.46
CA VAL A 820 19.36 15.38 -20.58
C VAL A 820 20.20 14.19 -21.06
N ALA A 821 20.03 13.02 -20.45
CA ALA A 821 20.62 11.75 -20.85
C ALA A 821 19.61 10.60 -20.61
N GLY A 822 19.27 9.87 -21.67
CA GLY A 822 18.33 8.73 -21.59
C GLY A 822 18.97 7.43 -21.08
N ASP A 823 18.13 6.40 -20.91
CA ASP A 823 18.46 5.11 -20.27
C ASP A 823 19.61 4.35 -20.96
N ALA A 824 19.79 4.52 -22.27
CA ALA A 824 20.86 3.87 -23.04
C ALA A 824 22.29 4.19 -22.54
N VAL A 825 22.47 5.26 -21.77
CA VAL A 825 23.78 5.67 -21.23
C VAL A 825 24.18 4.83 -20.00
N LEU A 826 23.24 4.15 -19.33
CA LEU A 826 23.49 3.40 -18.10
C LEU A 826 24.53 2.28 -18.26
N VAL A 827 24.46 1.53 -19.37
CA VAL A 827 25.44 0.46 -19.68
C VAL A 827 26.85 1.04 -19.78
N ARG A 828 27.01 2.13 -20.55
CA ARG A 828 28.30 2.82 -20.69
C ARG A 828 28.78 3.41 -19.36
N GLN A 829 27.87 3.93 -18.53
CA GLN A 829 28.22 4.42 -17.19
C GLN A 829 28.79 3.30 -16.31
N LEU A 830 28.19 2.11 -16.30
CA LEU A 830 28.73 0.96 -15.57
C LEU A 830 30.11 0.54 -16.09
N GLU A 831 30.29 0.47 -17.41
CA GLU A 831 31.60 0.11 -18.00
C GLU A 831 32.70 1.11 -17.61
N MET A 832 32.41 2.40 -17.64
CA MET A 832 33.35 3.43 -17.20
C MET A 832 33.63 3.31 -15.71
N ALA A 833 32.60 3.08 -14.88
CA ALA A 833 32.76 2.89 -13.44
C ALA A 833 33.68 1.71 -13.11
N ARG A 834 33.50 0.57 -13.80
CA ARG A 834 34.40 -0.60 -13.65
C ARG A 834 35.85 -0.25 -13.97
N LYS A 835 36.09 0.47 -15.07
CA LYS A 835 37.45 0.90 -15.46
C LYS A 835 38.06 1.84 -14.43
N THR A 836 37.30 2.81 -13.93
CA THR A 836 37.76 3.74 -12.88
C THR A 836 38.11 2.98 -11.60
N LEU A 837 37.23 2.09 -11.14
CA LEU A 837 37.45 1.30 -9.93
C LEU A 837 38.64 0.35 -10.05
N ALA A 838 38.81 -0.32 -11.20
CA ALA A 838 39.97 -1.17 -11.46
C ALA A 838 41.27 -0.36 -11.45
N SER A 839 41.29 0.79 -12.14
CA SER A 839 42.47 1.67 -12.15
C SER A 839 42.81 2.22 -10.75
N ALA A 840 41.80 2.49 -9.92
CA ALA A 840 42.01 2.93 -8.54
C ALA A 840 42.53 1.80 -7.65
N ALA A 841 42.09 0.56 -7.88
CA ALA A 841 42.55 -0.62 -7.14
C ALA A 841 44.00 -0.99 -7.50
N ASP A 842 44.41 -0.78 -8.75
CA ASP A 842 45.79 -1.00 -9.21
C ASP A 842 46.76 0.11 -8.78
N ALA A 843 46.25 1.26 -8.34
CA ALA A 843 47.08 2.36 -7.88
C ALA A 843 47.76 2.00 -6.54
N ALA A 844 49.07 2.27 -6.44
CA ALA A 844 49.81 2.02 -5.21
C ALA A 844 49.18 2.80 -4.02
N PRO A 845 48.99 2.14 -2.86
CA PRO A 845 48.38 2.78 -1.70
C PRO A 845 49.21 4.00 -1.28
N LYS A 846 48.57 5.16 -1.27
CA LYS A 846 49.22 6.40 -0.82
C LYS A 846 49.23 6.41 0.70
N GLN A 847 50.36 6.05 1.31
CA GLN A 847 50.54 6.23 2.76
C GLN A 847 50.61 7.73 3.08
N SER A 848 49.70 8.19 3.91
CA SER A 848 49.80 9.46 4.62
C SER A 848 49.68 9.22 6.13
N ALA A 849 50.31 10.08 6.92
CA ALA A 849 50.25 9.97 8.38
C ALA A 849 48.80 10.02 8.86
N LEU A 850 48.45 9.15 9.82
CA LEU A 850 47.14 9.22 10.49
C LEU A 850 46.98 10.61 11.14
N PRO A 851 45.78 11.20 11.05
CA PRO A 851 45.51 12.42 11.80
C PRO A 851 45.73 12.17 13.30
N ASN A 852 46.11 13.22 14.03
CA ASN A 852 46.31 13.12 15.47
C ASN A 852 44.94 13.04 16.16
N LEU A 853 44.45 11.81 16.35
CA LEU A 853 43.14 11.53 16.93
C LEU A 853 43.20 11.50 18.47
N SER A 854 42.22 12.10 19.12
CA SER A 854 42.02 11.93 20.57
C SER A 854 41.81 10.46 20.95
N SER A 855 41.90 10.12 22.23
CA SER A 855 41.62 8.75 22.71
C SER A 855 40.19 8.33 22.38
N LEU A 856 39.22 9.21 22.64
CA LEU A 856 37.80 8.95 22.37
C LEU A 856 37.55 8.68 20.87
N GLU A 857 38.17 9.47 19.99
CA GLU A 857 38.08 9.26 18.55
C GLU A 857 38.71 7.93 18.11
N ARG A 858 39.90 7.59 18.63
CA ARG A 858 40.56 6.31 18.29
C ARG A 858 39.73 5.10 18.69
N ASP A 859 39.09 5.20 19.86
CA ASP A 859 38.32 4.13 20.48
C ASP A 859 36.97 3.90 19.78
N TRP A 860 36.33 4.96 19.29
CA TRP A 860 34.96 4.92 18.75
C TRP A 860 34.86 5.14 17.23
N ARG A 861 35.98 5.29 16.52
CA ARG A 861 35.99 5.33 15.05
C ARG A 861 35.69 3.95 14.46
N TRP A 862 34.51 3.81 13.85
CA TRP A 862 34.01 2.59 13.24
C TRP A 862 34.28 2.46 11.72
N PHE A 863 34.86 3.48 11.10
CA PHE A 863 35.08 3.54 9.65
C PHE A 863 36.56 3.73 9.27
N SER A 864 36.91 3.29 8.06
CA SER A 864 38.26 3.45 7.49
C SER A 864 38.54 4.88 7.00
N LEU A 865 39.76 5.37 7.20
CA LEU A 865 40.24 6.65 6.65
C LEU A 865 40.95 6.46 5.31
N SER A 866 41.14 7.57 4.59
CA SER A 866 41.77 7.59 3.25
C SER A 866 43.19 7.02 3.21
N ASN A 867 43.88 7.01 4.34
CA ASN A 867 45.26 6.55 4.46
C ASN A 867 45.40 5.10 4.95
N GLU A 868 44.26 4.42 5.18
CA GLU A 868 44.20 3.03 5.66
C GLU A 868 43.85 2.04 4.52
N GLN A 869 43.99 2.45 3.26
CA GLN A 869 43.65 1.65 2.07
C GLN A 869 44.42 0.31 1.98
N ALA A 870 45.59 0.20 2.63
CA ALA A 870 46.51 -0.94 2.48
C ALA A 870 46.09 -2.21 3.25
N PHE A 871 45.07 -2.15 4.10
CA PHE A 871 44.69 -3.27 4.96
C PHE A 871 43.44 -3.94 4.40
N GLY A 872 43.61 -5.09 3.76
CA GLY A 872 42.49 -5.94 3.35
C GLY A 872 41.65 -6.38 4.57
N PRO A 873 40.48 -7.03 4.35
CA PRO A 873 39.59 -7.46 5.43
C PRO A 873 40.23 -8.42 6.45
N GLN A 874 41.42 -8.97 6.17
CA GLN A 874 42.17 -9.89 7.04
C GLN A 874 43.48 -9.31 7.60
N GLY A 875 43.76 -8.01 7.38
CA GLY A 875 45.10 -7.44 7.50
C GLY A 875 45.42 -6.65 8.77
N PHE A 876 44.79 -6.91 9.91
CA PHE A 876 45.20 -6.33 11.20
C PHE A 876 45.34 -7.43 12.25
N ASP A 877 46.56 -7.81 12.59
CA ASP A 877 46.87 -8.45 13.87
C ASP A 877 46.76 -7.37 14.95
N PHE A 878 45.66 -7.38 15.69
CA PHE A 878 45.42 -6.44 16.77
C PHE A 878 46.36 -6.75 17.95
N VAL A 879 47.34 -5.88 18.16
CA VAL A 879 48.17 -5.88 19.37
C VAL A 879 47.32 -5.42 20.56
N ASP A 880 47.11 -6.33 21.50
CA ASP A 880 46.70 -6.18 22.91
C ASP A 880 45.94 -4.90 23.31
N GLY A 881 44.61 -5.00 23.37
CA GLY A 881 43.72 -4.04 24.04
C GLY A 881 42.26 -4.53 24.14
N PRO A 882 41.39 -3.91 24.96
CA PRO A 882 39.98 -4.27 25.16
C PRO A 882 39.07 -3.98 23.93
N GLN A 883 39.62 -4.16 22.73
CA GLN A 883 39.03 -3.88 21.43
C GLN A 883 38.60 -5.18 20.71
N ALA A 884 39.19 -6.34 21.04
CA ALA A 884 38.69 -7.66 20.64
C ALA A 884 37.28 -7.96 21.20
N GLU A 885 36.89 -7.29 22.28
CA GLU A 885 35.53 -7.32 22.85
C GLU A 885 34.56 -6.36 22.13
N ARG A 886 35.07 -5.45 21.28
CA ARG A 886 34.31 -4.38 20.61
C ARG A 886 34.08 -4.60 19.12
N GLU A 887 34.81 -5.52 18.47
CA GLU A 887 34.36 -6.09 17.17
C GLU A 887 32.95 -6.70 17.30
N ARG A 888 32.57 -7.13 18.51
CA ARG A 888 31.20 -7.54 18.88
C ARG A 888 30.15 -6.42 18.81
N ILE A 889 30.52 -5.13 18.89
CA ILE A 889 29.53 -4.04 18.98
C ILE A 889 28.72 -3.95 17.68
N PHE A 890 29.38 -4.01 16.51
CA PHE A 890 28.64 -4.02 15.25
C PHE A 890 28.27 -5.44 14.79
N ASP A 891 29.06 -6.48 15.10
CA ASP A 891 28.81 -7.84 14.61
C ASP A 891 28.00 -8.74 15.57
N ASN A 892 27.51 -8.23 16.71
CA ASN A 892 26.51 -8.92 17.51
C ASN A 892 25.20 -9.04 16.72
N THR A 893 25.06 -10.20 16.10
CA THR A 893 23.86 -10.64 15.42
C THR A 893 22.74 -10.88 16.44
N LEU A 894 21.54 -10.37 16.12
CA LEU A 894 20.31 -11.15 16.26
C LEU A 894 20.45 -12.39 15.35
N THR A 895 21.26 -13.34 15.78
CA THR A 895 21.28 -14.71 15.26
C THR A 895 20.45 -15.50 16.24
N ALA A 896 19.40 -16.15 15.73
CA ALA A 896 18.76 -17.25 16.43
C ALA A 896 19.85 -18.14 17.06
N GLU A 897 19.71 -18.49 18.34
CA GLU A 897 20.67 -19.20 19.21
C GLU A 897 21.51 -18.32 20.15
N SER A 898 20.87 -17.66 21.12
CA SER A 898 21.39 -17.69 22.50
C SER A 898 20.25 -17.48 23.51
N GLY A 899 20.08 -18.46 24.40
CA GLY A 899 18.98 -18.54 25.34
C GLY A 899 19.09 -17.56 26.52
N MET A 900 17.92 -17.24 27.06
CA MET A 900 17.67 -16.52 28.31
C MET A 900 18.72 -16.79 29.40
N GLN A 901 19.34 -15.73 29.90
CA GLN A 901 19.71 -15.64 31.30
C GLN A 901 19.04 -14.41 31.91
N ASP A 902 18.16 -14.69 32.88
CA ASP A 902 17.46 -13.71 33.70
C ASP A 902 18.44 -12.73 34.36
N VAL A 903 18.25 -11.43 34.13
CA VAL A 903 18.79 -10.39 34.98
C VAL A 903 17.63 -9.66 35.65
N ALA A 904 17.42 -10.00 36.91
CA ALA A 904 16.41 -9.40 37.78
C ALA A 904 16.65 -7.88 37.92
N TYR A 905 15.59 -7.10 37.72
CA TYR A 905 15.55 -5.67 37.99
C TYR A 905 15.67 -5.40 39.49
N GLY A 906 16.88 -5.07 39.95
CA GLY A 906 17.13 -4.49 41.27
C GLY A 906 17.27 -2.97 41.17
N ARG A 907 16.25 -2.21 41.60
CA ARG A 907 16.37 -0.77 41.85
C ARG A 907 17.33 -0.54 43.03
N THR A 908 18.45 0.14 42.77
CA THR A 908 19.19 0.85 43.82
C THR A 908 19.31 2.32 43.43
N GLU A 909 18.56 3.15 44.13
CA GLU A 909 18.67 4.61 44.11
C GLU A 909 20.08 5.03 44.58
N ARG A 910 20.80 5.77 43.75
CA ARG A 910 21.87 6.66 44.20
C ARG A 910 21.56 8.06 43.69
N GLN A 911 21.04 8.89 44.60
CA GLN A 911 20.97 10.34 44.44
C GLN A 911 22.39 10.90 44.24
N VAL A 912 22.66 11.48 43.07
CA VAL A 912 23.78 12.40 42.88
C VAL A 912 23.21 13.81 42.82
N SER A 913 23.37 14.54 43.93
CA SER A 913 23.08 15.96 44.05
C SER A 913 24.15 16.76 43.31
N ILE A 914 23.77 17.48 42.24
CA ILE A 914 24.62 18.49 41.61
C ILE A 914 24.00 19.86 41.91
N ARG A 915 24.64 20.62 42.80
CA ARG A 915 24.38 22.06 43.00
C ARG A 915 25.11 22.87 41.91
N PRO A 916 24.51 23.90 41.32
CA PRO A 916 25.24 24.81 40.44
C PRO A 916 25.89 25.93 41.29
N GLU A 917 27.22 25.96 41.34
CA GLU A 917 27.95 27.16 41.77
C GLU A 917 28.12 28.10 40.57
N ILE A 918 27.48 29.27 40.68
CA ILE A 918 27.69 30.41 39.79
C ILE A 918 28.88 31.20 40.34
N SER A 919 29.91 31.40 39.53
CA SER A 919 30.98 32.36 39.80
C SER A 919 31.23 33.24 38.56
N THR A 920 31.12 34.54 38.80
CA THR A 920 31.15 35.65 37.85
C THR A 920 32.55 36.21 37.61
N ALA A 921 32.98 36.33 36.36
CA ALA A 921 33.91 37.36 35.84
C ALA A 921 34.00 37.20 34.30
N GLY A 922 33.93 38.20 33.43
CA GLY A 922 33.82 39.64 33.54
C GLY A 922 33.41 40.21 32.17
N LYS A 923 32.79 41.40 32.19
CA LYS A 923 32.26 42.16 31.05
C LYS A 923 33.35 42.80 30.19
N ALA A 924 33.18 42.79 28.87
CA ALA A 924 33.41 43.91 27.91
C ALA A 924 33.39 43.31 26.48
N SER A 925 32.87 43.91 25.40
CA SER A 925 32.07 45.11 25.11
C SER A 925 31.75 45.07 23.59
N LEU A 926 30.76 45.87 23.15
CA LEU A 926 30.46 46.28 21.75
C LEU A 926 29.65 45.29 20.90
N ARG A 927 28.67 45.72 20.10
CA ARG A 927 27.77 46.88 20.07
C ARG A 927 26.63 46.47 19.11
N ARG A 928 25.39 46.77 19.46
CA ARG A 928 24.22 46.68 18.57
C ARG A 928 24.29 47.76 17.49
N ALA A 929 23.85 47.42 16.28
CA ALA A 929 23.06 48.31 15.41
C ALA A 929 22.23 47.48 14.42
N ALA A 930 20.96 47.27 14.78
CA ALA A 930 19.71 47.49 14.03
C ALA A 930 19.55 47.11 12.52
N PRO A 931 18.29 46.94 12.06
CA PRO A 931 17.89 45.92 11.09
C PRO A 931 17.58 46.45 9.68
N CYS A 932 17.62 45.55 8.71
CA CYS A 932 16.81 45.56 7.47
C CYS A 932 16.36 44.12 7.20
#